data_AF-A0A971EM00-F1
#
_entry.id   AF-A0A971EM00-F1
#
_cell.length_a   1.000
_cell.length_b   1.000
_cell.length_c   1.000
_cell.angle_alpha   90.00
_cell.angle_beta   90.00
_cell.angle_gamma   90.00
#
_symmetry.space_group_name_H-M   'P 1'
#
loop_
_entity.id
_entity.type
_entity.pdbx_description
1 polymer ?
#
loop_
_entity_poly.entity_id
_entity_poly.type
_entity_poly.pdbx_seq_one_letter_code
_entity_poly.pdbx_strand_id
1 'polypeptide(L)'
;MTLMNSISGFSSQLRLTGLSGFDTETIVQELMKAERIPLNTLKQRRTLVQWKQEAYREVSSSLIGFKSKFFDIVNRSTYMLSESSIKLMKATSSNSEYVTATAAYGANAGAYNIKVKQLATASYSASTGKVSGAIEGTVDETELANIAGKKLKVTLDGVVKEIELKEYTEAYNEDNLAERLQEALDSAFGKIGDESKFIVAYDKDSNILSIDTKSNSGVTKLTIDGTSEGIGALSELGIIPGASNRISLKRSLVSLNNTLANPFNFDAGGFVTFEINGKVFTADATDTLEKVFAKINNDEDANVIISYDEISDKITITSKQTGAGNNLSIKDISGNFLGALNLGDITAGNDAIVSINGQEIVRSTNNFTINGITYTLHKAHGESSEGDTITVEQNTDTVISNIKSFIEEYNKLIDMINGKVNEKYDRNYPPLTDEQKEEMKEKDIENWEKKAKTGLLRNDSILQQLTYTLRKAIYEPVKGTSLTLKDIGISSNSYQDYGKLHIDEDKLKNALLNNPDEVIKLLNGVSEAYPTYSRDMTTEQKKERYENTGVFQRMADIFEDYITTKRNADGRKGILIEKAGIENDLSNTENLLYEELEDYDERIADMIQKLIRKEENYYKKFSNLEKILNQMNQQSAWLLSQFGGN
;
A
#
# COMPACT_ATOMS: atom_id res chain seq x y z
N MET A 1 -25.92 20.12 0.08
CA MET A 1 -27.23 19.44 0.21
C MET A 1 -27.91 19.70 1.58
N THR A 2 -27.35 20.55 2.45
CA THR A 2 -27.80 20.68 3.85
C THR A 2 -28.70 21.90 4.12
N LEU A 3 -28.98 22.73 3.12
CA LEU A 3 -29.86 23.91 3.27
C LEU A 3 -31.34 23.63 2.92
N MET A 4 -31.65 22.52 2.23
CA MET A 4 -33.03 22.20 1.82
C MET A 4 -33.92 21.61 2.94
N ASN A 5 -33.36 21.19 4.07
CA ASN A 5 -34.12 20.53 5.15
C ASN A 5 -34.56 21.46 6.30
N SER A 6 -34.51 22.79 6.12
CA SER A 6 -34.86 23.75 7.19
C SER A 6 -36.15 24.56 6.95
N ILE A 7 -36.94 24.23 5.92
CA ILE A 7 -38.18 24.97 5.58
C ILE A 7 -39.41 24.39 6.30
N SER A 8 -39.25 23.81 7.49
CA SER A 8 -40.37 23.31 8.32
C SER A 8 -40.63 24.14 9.58
N GLY A 9 -39.89 25.23 9.81
CA GLY A 9 -40.12 26.09 10.96
C GLY A 9 -39.81 27.54 10.64
N PHE A 10 -40.83 28.34 10.31
CA PHE A 10 -41.01 29.73 10.74
C PHE A 10 -42.23 30.36 10.05
N SER A 11 -43.39 30.30 10.72
CA SER A 11 -44.41 31.37 10.83
C SER A 11 -45.76 30.78 11.27
N SER A 12 -45.88 30.52 12.57
CA SER A 12 -47.18 30.31 13.21
C SER A 12 -47.87 31.68 13.42
N GLN A 13 -48.28 32.34 12.33
CA GLN A 13 -49.44 33.23 12.43
C GLN A 13 -50.66 32.32 12.34
N LEU A 14 -51.57 32.38 13.32
CA LEU A 14 -52.81 31.59 13.37
C LEU A 14 -53.47 31.57 11.98
N ARG A 15 -53.28 30.46 11.25
CA ARG A 15 -53.97 30.19 10.00
C ARG A 15 -55.38 29.79 10.42
N LEU A 16 -56.32 30.75 10.40
CA LEU A 16 -57.74 30.43 10.48
C LEU A 16 -58.09 29.72 9.18
N THR A 17 -58.11 28.38 9.22
CA THR A 17 -58.56 27.54 8.12
C THR A 17 -59.81 26.81 8.59
N GLY A 18 -60.90 26.90 7.82
CA GLY A 18 -62.03 25.98 7.97
C GLY A 18 -63.36 26.54 8.48
N LEU A 19 -63.58 27.87 8.50
CA LEU A 19 -64.88 28.44 8.89
C LEU A 19 -65.92 28.51 7.75
N SER A 20 -65.52 28.29 6.50
CA SER A 20 -66.37 28.49 5.31
C SER A 20 -66.68 27.21 4.51
N GLY A 21 -66.11 26.06 4.88
CA GLY A 21 -66.24 24.81 4.13
C GLY A 21 -65.43 24.71 2.83
N PHE A 22 -64.64 25.74 2.49
CA PHE A 22 -63.69 25.68 1.36
C PHE A 22 -62.37 25.05 1.78
N ASP A 23 -61.84 24.15 0.94
CA ASP A 23 -60.49 23.58 1.08
C ASP A 23 -59.44 24.57 0.57
N THR A 24 -59.18 25.60 1.37
CA THR A 24 -58.27 26.70 1.05
C THR A 24 -56.82 26.21 0.90
N GLU A 25 -56.45 25.15 1.62
CA GLU A 25 -55.13 24.53 1.53
C GLU A 25 -54.93 23.89 0.16
N THR A 26 -55.85 23.03 -0.29
CA THR A 26 -55.76 22.41 -1.63
C THR A 26 -55.79 23.45 -2.74
N ILE A 27 -56.62 24.50 -2.63
CA ILE A 27 -56.68 25.56 -3.66
C ILE A 27 -55.38 26.37 -3.73
N VAL A 28 -54.79 26.76 -2.59
CA VAL A 28 -53.50 27.47 -2.59
C VAL A 28 -52.40 26.57 -3.15
N GLN A 29 -52.38 25.28 -2.78
CA GLN A 29 -51.44 24.31 -3.35
C GLN A 29 -51.59 24.19 -4.87
N GLU A 30 -52.83 24.11 -5.39
CA GLU A 30 -53.10 24.07 -6.83
C GLU A 30 -52.66 25.36 -7.56
N LEU A 31 -52.91 26.53 -6.96
CA LEU A 31 -52.43 27.81 -7.51
C LEU A 31 -50.91 27.87 -7.52
N MET A 32 -50.26 27.34 -6.48
CA MET A 32 -48.79 27.30 -6.39
C MET A 32 -48.16 26.30 -7.37
N LYS A 33 -48.87 25.24 -7.82
CA LYS A 33 -48.34 24.30 -8.83
C LYS A 33 -47.94 25.00 -10.13
N ALA A 34 -48.79 25.89 -10.65
CA ALA A 34 -48.47 26.66 -11.86
C ALA A 34 -47.29 27.63 -11.63
N GLU A 35 -47.21 28.20 -10.44
CA GLU A 35 -46.16 29.14 -10.05
C GLU A 35 -44.80 28.47 -9.84
N ARG A 36 -44.76 27.15 -9.56
CA ARG A 36 -43.52 26.37 -9.42
C ARG A 36 -42.85 26.01 -10.76
N ILE A 37 -43.52 26.19 -11.91
CA ILE A 37 -42.95 25.82 -13.23
C ILE A 37 -41.58 26.47 -13.51
N PRO A 38 -41.37 27.79 -13.26
CA PRO A 38 -40.07 28.42 -13.43
C PRO A 38 -39.00 27.88 -12.47
N LEU A 39 -39.37 27.58 -11.22
CA LEU A 39 -38.47 26.96 -10.24
C LEU A 39 -38.03 25.57 -10.71
N ASN A 40 -38.97 24.74 -11.15
CA ASN A 40 -38.70 23.40 -11.69
C ASN A 40 -37.77 23.47 -12.91
N THR A 41 -37.98 24.45 -13.80
CA THR A 41 -37.08 24.70 -14.95
C THR A 41 -35.66 25.05 -14.50
N LEU A 42 -35.50 25.89 -13.48
CA LEU A 42 -34.18 26.25 -12.93
C LEU A 42 -33.48 25.03 -12.30
N LYS A 43 -34.21 24.24 -11.49
CA LYS A 43 -33.71 22.99 -10.91
C LYS A 43 -33.24 22.01 -11.99
N GLN A 44 -34.03 21.83 -13.06
CA GLN A 44 -33.65 20.95 -14.17
C GLN A 44 -32.39 21.43 -14.89
N ARG A 45 -32.26 22.73 -15.14
CA ARG A 45 -31.04 23.30 -15.77
C ARG A 45 -29.81 23.12 -14.89
N ARG A 46 -29.93 23.37 -13.58
CA ARG A 46 -28.87 23.10 -12.61
C ARG A 46 -28.41 21.64 -12.67
N THR A 47 -29.35 20.69 -12.65
CA THR A 47 -29.06 19.26 -12.75
C THR A 47 -28.34 18.91 -14.06
N LEU A 48 -28.72 19.54 -15.17
CA LEU A 48 -28.04 19.35 -16.46
C LEU A 48 -26.58 19.82 -16.42
N VAL A 49 -26.31 20.99 -15.82
CA VAL A 49 -24.95 21.51 -15.64
C VAL A 49 -24.13 20.57 -14.75
N GLN A 50 -24.72 20.04 -13.67
CA GLN A 50 -24.07 19.08 -12.80
C GLN A 50 -23.69 17.80 -13.57
N TRP A 51 -24.61 17.22 -14.34
CA TRP A 51 -24.30 16.04 -15.15
C TRP A 51 -23.28 16.33 -16.25
N LYS A 52 -23.27 17.55 -16.79
CA LYS A 52 -22.23 17.99 -17.73
C LYS A 52 -20.85 18.03 -17.05
N GLN A 53 -20.78 18.54 -15.81
CA GLN A 53 -19.55 18.54 -15.01
C GLN A 53 -19.07 17.10 -14.74
N GLU A 54 -19.96 16.21 -14.32
CA GLU A 54 -19.67 14.78 -14.14
C GLU A 54 -19.12 14.15 -15.43
N ALA A 55 -19.73 14.45 -16.59
CA ALA A 55 -19.28 13.93 -17.88
C ALA A 55 -17.87 14.44 -18.28
N TYR A 56 -17.51 15.69 -18.00
CA TYR A 56 -16.13 16.16 -18.19
C TYR A 56 -15.16 15.50 -17.21
N ARG A 57 -15.56 15.33 -15.95
CA ARG A 57 -14.73 14.66 -14.93
C ARG A 57 -14.43 13.21 -15.29
N GLU A 58 -15.38 12.50 -15.88
CA GLU A 58 -15.17 11.16 -16.44
C GLU A 58 -14.02 11.18 -17.47
N VAL A 59 -14.06 12.12 -18.43
CA VAL A 59 -13.00 12.26 -19.44
C VAL A 59 -11.66 12.63 -18.82
N SER A 60 -11.62 13.62 -17.92
CA SER A 60 -10.40 14.01 -17.19
C SER A 60 -9.80 12.83 -16.43
N SER A 61 -10.64 12.03 -15.78
CA SER A 61 -10.20 10.88 -14.98
C SER A 61 -9.58 9.80 -15.86
N SER A 62 -10.17 9.50 -17.02
CA SER A 62 -9.58 8.56 -17.97
C SER A 62 -8.26 9.05 -18.55
N LEU A 63 -8.13 10.35 -18.85
CA LEU A 63 -6.87 10.96 -19.28
C LEU A 63 -5.79 10.86 -18.19
N ILE A 64 -6.15 11.16 -16.93
CA ILE A 64 -5.26 11.05 -15.78
C ILE A 64 -4.82 9.60 -15.59
N GLY A 65 -5.74 8.65 -15.66
CA GLY A 65 -5.46 7.22 -15.55
C GLY A 65 -4.50 6.74 -16.66
N PHE A 66 -4.72 7.17 -17.90
CA PHE A 66 -3.80 6.86 -19.00
C PHE A 66 -2.41 7.46 -18.77
N LYS A 67 -2.34 8.77 -18.44
CA LYS A 67 -1.08 9.47 -18.16
C LYS A 67 -0.33 8.77 -17.03
N SER A 68 -1.02 8.45 -15.93
CA SER A 68 -0.44 7.76 -14.79
C SER A 68 0.16 6.40 -15.21
N LYS A 69 -0.60 5.58 -15.95
CA LYS A 69 -0.16 4.24 -16.35
C LYS A 69 1.07 4.24 -17.27
N PHE A 70 1.12 5.12 -18.28
CA PHE A 70 2.14 5.04 -19.33
C PHE A 70 3.18 6.15 -19.29
N PHE A 71 2.88 7.29 -18.67
CA PHE A 71 3.74 8.48 -18.69
C PHE A 71 4.22 8.91 -17.29
N ASP A 72 3.89 8.16 -16.24
CA ASP A 72 4.45 8.36 -14.90
C ASP A 72 5.62 7.40 -14.64
N ILE A 73 6.75 7.95 -14.21
CA ILE A 73 7.98 7.22 -13.91
C ILE A 73 7.81 6.24 -12.75
N VAL A 74 6.79 6.44 -11.90
CA VAL A 74 6.45 5.51 -10.82
C VAL A 74 6.03 4.14 -11.39
N ASN A 75 5.40 4.10 -12.56
CA ASN A 75 4.95 2.87 -13.22
C ASN A 75 6.02 2.30 -14.15
N ARG A 76 7.21 1.97 -13.61
CA ARG A 76 8.42 1.61 -14.37
C ARG A 76 8.22 0.52 -15.43
N SER A 77 7.33 -0.45 -15.20
CA SER A 77 7.09 -1.57 -16.13
C SER A 77 6.37 -1.13 -17.41
N THR A 78 5.53 -0.10 -17.34
CA THR A 78 4.72 0.42 -18.44
C THR A 78 5.11 1.84 -18.84
N TYR A 79 6.11 2.43 -18.18
CA TYR A 79 6.59 3.78 -18.44
C TYR A 79 7.21 3.88 -19.84
N MET A 80 6.51 4.59 -20.72
CA MET A 80 6.84 4.66 -22.13
C MET A 80 7.86 5.74 -22.46
N LEU A 81 7.96 6.82 -21.68
CA LEU A 81 8.75 8.00 -22.07
C LEU A 81 10.28 7.84 -21.91
N SER A 82 10.76 6.69 -21.42
CA SER A 82 12.20 6.39 -21.33
C SER A 82 12.72 5.75 -22.62
N GLU A 83 13.95 6.03 -23.02
CA GLU A 83 14.63 5.29 -24.10
C GLU A 83 14.81 3.80 -23.75
N SER A 84 15.01 3.51 -22.47
CA SER A 84 15.18 2.14 -21.97
C SER A 84 13.91 1.28 -22.11
N SER A 85 12.74 1.91 -22.33
CA SER A 85 11.48 1.19 -22.52
C SER A 85 11.39 0.50 -23.89
N ILE A 86 12.20 0.95 -24.87
CA ILE A 86 12.19 0.47 -26.26
C ILE A 86 13.41 -0.39 -26.59
N LYS A 87 14.57 -0.10 -25.98
CA LYS A 87 15.81 -0.91 -26.09
C LYS A 87 16.01 -1.80 -24.87
N LEU A 88 14.95 -2.52 -24.50
CA LEU A 88 15.01 -3.47 -23.39
C LEU A 88 15.88 -4.67 -23.79
N MET A 89 16.81 -5.07 -22.92
CA MET A 89 17.60 -6.27 -23.08
C MET A 89 17.04 -7.37 -22.18
N LYS A 90 17.16 -8.63 -22.61
CA LYS A 90 16.83 -9.80 -21.81
C LYS A 90 18.08 -10.66 -21.67
N ALA A 91 18.31 -11.16 -20.48
CA ALA A 91 19.30 -12.20 -20.22
C ALA A 91 18.57 -13.47 -19.79
N THR A 92 18.89 -14.60 -20.43
CA THR A 92 18.31 -15.90 -20.12
C THR A 92 19.42 -16.85 -19.70
N SER A 93 19.26 -17.51 -18.55
CA SER A 93 20.20 -18.54 -18.09
C SER A 93 19.78 -19.91 -18.60
N SER A 94 20.75 -20.75 -19.00
CA SER A 94 20.51 -22.17 -19.27
C SER A 94 20.12 -22.95 -18.02
N ASN A 95 20.55 -22.49 -16.83
CA ASN A 95 20.17 -23.09 -15.55
C ASN A 95 20.09 -22.03 -14.44
N SER A 96 18.86 -21.65 -14.10
CA SER A 96 18.59 -20.63 -13.08
C SER A 96 18.87 -21.10 -11.64
N GLU A 97 19.07 -22.40 -11.40
CA GLU A 97 19.41 -22.91 -10.06
C GLU A 97 20.80 -22.49 -9.60
N TYR A 98 21.73 -22.27 -10.55
CA TYR A 98 23.10 -21.87 -10.25
C TYR A 98 23.32 -20.38 -10.41
N VAL A 99 22.78 -19.81 -11.50
CA VAL A 99 22.96 -18.39 -11.82
C VAL A 99 21.80 -17.84 -12.62
N THR A 100 21.34 -16.65 -12.22
CA THR A 100 20.44 -15.83 -13.03
C THR A 100 21.14 -14.56 -13.48
N ALA A 101 20.61 -13.93 -14.52
CA ALA A 101 21.16 -12.69 -15.01
C ALA A 101 20.06 -11.73 -15.45
N THR A 102 20.34 -10.43 -15.37
CA THR A 102 19.56 -9.38 -16.01
C THR A 102 20.50 -8.52 -16.86
N ALA A 103 20.00 -8.00 -17.98
CA ALA A 103 20.78 -7.17 -18.88
C ALA A 103 20.24 -5.74 -18.87
N ALA A 104 21.11 -4.78 -18.62
CA ALA A 104 20.81 -3.37 -18.71
C ALA A 104 20.83 -2.88 -20.17
N TYR A 105 20.30 -1.67 -20.37
CA TYR A 105 20.47 -0.94 -21.62
C TYR A 105 21.96 -0.82 -22.00
N GLY A 106 22.29 -1.10 -23.26
CA GLY A 106 23.66 -1.05 -23.76
C GLY A 106 24.51 -2.30 -23.47
N ALA A 107 23.96 -3.33 -22.82
CA ALA A 107 24.62 -4.63 -22.73
C ALA A 107 24.79 -5.23 -24.13
N ASN A 108 25.95 -5.82 -24.42
CA ASN A 108 26.22 -6.45 -25.70
C ASN A 108 25.44 -7.76 -25.82
N ALA A 109 24.65 -7.91 -26.90
CA ALA A 109 23.98 -9.15 -27.21
C ALA A 109 25.01 -10.27 -27.50
N GLY A 110 24.71 -11.49 -27.07
CA GLY A 110 25.60 -12.63 -27.22
C GLY A 110 25.40 -13.70 -26.15
N ALA A 111 26.10 -14.82 -26.31
CA ALA A 111 26.15 -15.90 -25.33
C ALA A 111 27.41 -15.78 -24.47
N TYR A 112 27.24 -15.85 -23.15
CA TYR A 112 28.31 -15.77 -22.17
C TYR A 112 28.35 -17.08 -21.38
N ASN A 113 29.44 -17.84 -21.47
CA ASN A 113 29.63 -19.02 -20.64
C ASN A 113 30.06 -18.59 -19.23
N ILE A 114 29.37 -19.08 -18.20
CA ILE A 114 29.61 -18.76 -16.81
C ILE A 114 29.73 -20.03 -15.97
N LYS A 115 30.79 -20.15 -15.18
CA LYS A 115 30.96 -21.21 -14.19
C LYS A 115 31.16 -20.60 -12.82
N VAL A 116 30.21 -20.83 -11.92
CA VAL A 116 30.34 -20.43 -10.51
C VAL A 116 31.20 -21.44 -9.78
N LYS A 117 32.39 -21.06 -9.32
CA LYS A 117 33.29 -21.93 -8.58
C LYS A 117 33.04 -21.86 -7.07
N GLN A 118 32.78 -20.65 -6.57
CA GLN A 118 32.56 -20.38 -5.16
C GLN A 118 31.58 -19.22 -5.00
N LEU A 119 30.73 -19.28 -3.98
CA LEU A 119 29.85 -18.17 -3.58
C LEU A 119 30.53 -17.30 -2.53
N ALA A 120 30.21 -16.02 -2.54
CA ALA A 120 30.57 -15.13 -1.45
C ALA A 120 29.79 -15.51 -0.19
N THR A 121 30.48 -15.60 0.95
CA THR A 121 29.88 -15.83 2.26
C THR A 121 30.15 -14.66 3.18
N ALA A 122 29.27 -14.44 4.16
CA ALA A 122 29.44 -13.39 5.16
C ALA A 122 30.34 -13.87 6.31
N SER A 123 31.04 -12.93 6.94
CA SER A 123 31.74 -13.20 8.20
C SER A 123 30.71 -13.33 9.33
N TYR A 124 30.93 -14.26 10.26
CA TYR A 124 30.02 -14.44 11.40
C TYR A 124 30.75 -14.89 12.67
N SER A 125 30.14 -14.62 13.83
CA SER A 125 30.47 -15.24 15.11
C SER A 125 29.19 -15.83 15.69
N ALA A 126 29.29 -17.05 16.23
CA ALA A 126 28.17 -17.76 16.80
C ALA A 126 28.50 -18.27 18.21
N SER A 127 27.47 -18.51 19.01
CA SER A 127 27.67 -19.04 20.36
C SER A 127 28.36 -20.40 20.32
N THR A 128 29.40 -20.55 21.14
CA THR A 128 30.17 -21.81 21.21
C THR A 128 29.32 -22.95 21.79
N GLY A 129 28.49 -22.65 22.80
CA GLY A 129 27.51 -23.55 23.40
C GLY A 129 26.13 -22.91 23.56
N LYS A 130 25.32 -23.47 24.45
CA LYS A 130 24.07 -22.85 24.93
C LYS A 130 24.37 -21.47 25.52
N VAL A 131 23.45 -20.53 25.37
CA VAL A 131 23.52 -19.19 25.97
C VAL A 131 22.86 -19.19 27.35
N SER A 132 21.82 -19.98 27.52
CA SER A 132 21.20 -20.22 28.82
C SER A 132 21.95 -21.27 29.64
N GLY A 133 21.89 -21.12 30.96
CA GLY A 133 22.26 -22.16 31.92
C GLY A 133 21.12 -23.15 32.13
N ALA A 134 21.40 -24.15 32.96
CA ALA A 134 20.34 -25.00 33.51
C ALA A 134 19.43 -24.17 34.44
N ILE A 135 18.24 -24.70 34.76
CA ILE A 135 17.41 -24.12 35.81
C ILE A 135 18.05 -24.47 37.14
N GLU A 136 18.55 -23.47 37.85
CA GLU A 136 19.20 -23.65 39.13
C GLU A 136 18.41 -23.02 40.28
N GLY A 137 18.50 -23.65 41.45
CA GLY A 137 17.96 -23.14 42.71
C GLY A 137 18.83 -23.57 43.88
N THR A 138 19.02 -22.66 44.83
CA THR A 138 19.70 -22.97 46.10
C THR A 138 18.68 -23.56 47.07
N VAL A 139 18.78 -24.86 47.32
CA VAL A 139 17.83 -25.61 48.14
C VAL A 139 18.03 -25.24 49.61
N ASP A 140 16.92 -24.94 50.31
CA ASP A 140 16.93 -24.82 51.77
C ASP A 140 16.66 -26.20 52.38
N GLU A 141 17.74 -26.89 52.76
CA GLU A 141 17.65 -28.26 53.29
C GLU A 141 16.79 -28.35 54.56
N THR A 142 16.67 -27.26 55.33
CA THR A 142 15.88 -27.26 56.57
C THR A 142 14.38 -27.29 56.32
N GLU A 143 13.95 -26.86 55.13
CA GLU A 143 12.56 -26.75 54.73
C GLU A 143 12.12 -27.87 53.77
N LEU A 144 13.04 -28.74 53.33
CA LEU A 144 12.73 -29.87 52.43
C LEU A 144 11.67 -30.83 52.99
N ALA A 145 11.56 -30.96 54.33
CA ALA A 145 10.50 -31.77 54.96
C ALA A 145 9.09 -31.27 54.61
N ASN A 146 8.97 -29.96 54.33
CA ASN A 146 7.70 -29.29 54.05
C ASN A 146 7.32 -29.36 52.56
N ILE A 147 8.08 -30.06 51.72
CA ILE A 147 7.84 -30.14 50.28
C ILE A 147 6.78 -31.19 49.91
N ALA A 148 6.48 -32.13 50.83
CA ALA A 148 5.53 -33.21 50.60
C ALA A 148 4.11 -32.68 50.34
N GLY A 149 3.49 -33.16 49.27
CA GLY A 149 2.15 -32.74 48.82
C GLY A 149 2.12 -31.39 48.11
N LYS A 150 3.22 -30.63 48.08
CA LYS A 150 3.33 -29.40 47.29
C LYS A 150 3.49 -29.74 45.81
N LYS A 151 3.05 -28.81 44.96
CA LYS A 151 3.07 -29.00 43.50
C LYS A 151 4.02 -28.03 42.80
N LEU A 152 4.59 -28.48 41.69
CA LEU A 152 5.32 -27.67 40.72
C LEU A 152 4.56 -27.64 39.40
N LYS A 153 4.43 -26.46 38.79
CA LYS A 153 3.95 -26.36 37.41
C LYS A 153 5.15 -26.44 36.47
N VAL A 154 5.26 -27.55 35.74
CA VAL A 154 6.33 -27.78 34.77
C VAL A 154 5.76 -27.68 33.38
N THR A 155 6.41 -26.88 32.53
CA THR A 155 6.08 -26.75 31.11
C THR A 155 7.24 -27.30 30.29
N LEU A 156 7.01 -28.35 29.51
CA LEU A 156 7.98 -28.93 28.57
C LEU A 156 7.48 -28.75 27.14
N ASP A 157 8.19 -27.97 26.33
CA ASP A 157 7.84 -27.66 24.93
C ASP A 157 6.35 -27.29 24.73
N GLY A 158 5.80 -26.52 25.68
CA GLY A 158 4.41 -26.04 25.67
C GLY A 158 3.38 -26.96 26.35
N VAL A 159 3.75 -28.20 26.70
CA VAL A 159 2.89 -29.10 27.49
C VAL A 159 3.07 -28.79 28.97
N VAL A 160 1.98 -28.41 29.63
CA VAL A 160 1.97 -28.06 31.06
C VAL A 160 1.48 -29.25 31.88
N LYS A 161 2.20 -29.58 32.96
CA LYS A 161 1.77 -30.55 33.98
C LYS A 161 2.05 -30.01 35.37
N GLU A 162 1.15 -30.29 36.30
CA GLU A 162 1.41 -30.12 37.73
C GLU A 162 1.98 -31.41 38.30
N ILE A 163 3.13 -31.31 38.96
CA ILE A 163 3.84 -32.43 39.56
C ILE A 163 3.74 -32.28 41.06
N GLU A 164 3.03 -33.20 41.71
CA GLU A 164 3.01 -33.30 43.17
C GLU A 164 4.30 -33.96 43.67
N LEU A 165 4.98 -33.25 44.56
CA LEU A 165 6.22 -33.66 45.16
C LEU A 165 5.92 -34.52 46.40
N LYS A 166 6.64 -35.63 46.54
CA LYS A 166 6.51 -36.56 47.68
C LYS A 166 7.30 -36.06 48.90
N GLU A 167 7.42 -36.87 49.95
CA GLU A 167 8.37 -36.59 51.03
C GLU A 167 9.80 -36.89 50.57
N TYR A 168 10.70 -35.92 50.74
CA TYR A 168 12.12 -36.02 50.34
C TYR A 168 13.06 -36.06 51.57
N THR A 169 12.54 -36.12 52.80
CA THR A 169 13.29 -36.21 54.06
C THR A 169 13.22 -37.62 54.67
N GLU A 170 14.25 -38.41 54.37
CA GLU A 170 14.76 -39.66 54.98
C GLU A 170 13.85 -40.73 55.63
N ALA A 171 13.71 -41.85 54.92
CA ALA A 171 14.25 -43.15 55.36
C ALA A 171 14.64 -43.98 54.10
N TYR A 172 15.92 -44.34 53.97
CA TYR A 172 16.65 -44.94 52.82
C TYR A 172 17.24 -43.97 51.77
N ASN A 173 18.56 -43.79 51.94
CA ASN A 173 19.61 -43.19 51.11
C ASN A 173 19.52 -41.69 50.76
N GLU A 174 20.59 -40.99 51.13
CA GLU A 174 20.85 -39.56 51.00
C GLU A 174 21.03 -39.11 49.52
N ASP A 175 20.78 -39.97 48.52
CA ASP A 175 20.86 -39.69 47.07
C ASP A 175 19.52 -39.21 46.45
N ASN A 176 18.52 -38.92 47.27
CA ASN A 176 17.11 -39.04 46.88
C ASN A 176 16.47 -37.82 46.19
N LEU A 177 16.97 -36.58 46.37
CA LEU A 177 16.27 -35.39 45.85
C LEU A 177 16.25 -35.35 44.32
N ALA A 178 17.43 -35.40 43.71
CA ALA A 178 17.56 -35.40 42.26
C ALA A 178 16.89 -36.62 41.64
N GLU A 179 17.10 -37.82 42.21
CA GLU A 179 16.52 -39.07 41.72
C GLU A 179 14.98 -39.06 41.78
N ARG A 180 14.37 -38.68 42.90
CA ARG A 180 12.90 -38.60 43.01
C ARG A 180 12.30 -37.53 42.12
N LEU A 181 12.96 -36.37 41.98
CA LEU A 181 12.46 -35.33 41.08
C LEU A 181 12.59 -35.77 39.62
N GLN A 182 13.69 -36.44 39.27
CA GLN A 182 13.89 -37.10 37.98
C GLN A 182 12.79 -38.13 37.70
N GLU A 183 12.47 -39.01 38.65
CA GLU A 183 11.39 -39.99 38.56
C GLU A 183 10.01 -39.33 38.44
N ALA A 184 9.76 -38.24 39.17
CA ALA A 184 8.49 -37.51 39.12
C ALA A 184 8.31 -36.83 37.75
N LEU A 185 9.37 -36.22 37.21
CA LEU A 185 9.38 -35.63 35.88
C LEU A 185 9.21 -36.70 34.79
N ASP A 186 9.90 -37.84 34.91
CA ASP A 186 9.78 -38.97 33.98
C ASP A 186 8.39 -39.62 34.03
N SER A 187 7.82 -39.77 35.22
CA SER A 187 6.45 -40.27 35.39
C SER A 187 5.43 -39.30 34.79
N ALA A 188 5.66 -38.00 34.96
CA ALA A 188 4.77 -36.98 34.43
C ALA A 188 4.85 -36.90 32.90
N PHE A 189 6.04 -36.83 32.30
CA PHE A 189 6.20 -36.54 30.86
C PHE A 189 6.58 -37.75 30.00
N GLY A 190 6.83 -38.91 30.62
CA GLY A 190 7.31 -40.11 29.96
C GLY A 190 8.78 -40.01 29.51
N LYS A 191 9.35 -41.17 29.19
CA LYS A 191 10.72 -41.33 28.67
C LYS A 191 10.75 -41.46 27.15
N ILE A 192 11.94 -41.42 26.55
CA ILE A 192 12.16 -41.72 25.13
C ILE A 192 12.94 -43.02 25.05
N GLY A 193 12.23 -44.12 24.76
CA GLY A 193 12.74 -45.44 25.08
C GLY A 193 12.99 -45.54 26.58
N ASP A 194 14.21 -45.91 26.97
CA ASP A 194 14.63 -46.01 28.38
C ASP A 194 15.29 -44.73 28.93
N GLU A 195 15.55 -43.74 28.07
CA GLU A 195 16.25 -42.51 28.42
C GLU A 195 15.29 -41.42 28.90
N SER A 196 15.69 -40.68 29.94
CA SER A 196 14.93 -39.53 30.42
C SER A 196 14.99 -38.35 29.45
N LYS A 197 13.90 -37.57 29.42
CA LYS A 197 13.83 -36.25 28.76
C LYS A 197 14.55 -35.15 29.55
N PHE A 198 14.81 -35.38 30.82
CA PHE A 198 15.37 -34.40 31.75
C PHE A 198 16.72 -34.88 32.29
N ILE A 199 17.50 -33.94 32.78
CA ILE A 199 18.65 -34.19 33.63
C ILE A 199 18.45 -33.36 34.90
N VAL A 200 18.35 -34.06 36.03
CA VAL A 200 18.29 -33.45 37.35
C VAL A 200 19.57 -33.81 38.10
N ALA A 201 20.22 -32.81 38.68
CA ALA A 201 21.39 -32.98 39.52
C ALA A 201 21.24 -32.16 40.80
N TYR A 202 21.73 -32.67 41.92
CA TYR A 202 21.80 -31.94 43.18
C TYR A 202 23.22 -32.03 43.71
N ASP A 203 23.88 -30.88 43.85
CA ASP A 203 25.19 -30.78 44.48
C ASP A 203 25.01 -30.42 45.96
N LYS A 204 25.37 -31.36 46.83
CA LYS A 204 25.25 -31.22 48.30
C LYS A 204 26.26 -30.26 48.91
N ASP A 205 27.41 -30.05 48.26
CA ASP A 205 28.44 -29.17 48.82
C ASP A 205 28.05 -27.69 48.63
N SER A 206 27.31 -27.40 47.56
CA SER A 206 26.84 -26.05 47.21
C SER A 206 25.34 -25.84 47.45
N ASN A 207 24.59 -26.89 47.80
CA ASN A 207 23.13 -26.93 47.89
C ASN A 207 22.42 -26.49 46.60
N ILE A 208 23.03 -26.73 45.44
CA ILE A 208 22.48 -26.32 44.14
C ILE A 208 21.73 -27.49 43.50
N LEU A 209 20.43 -27.32 43.31
CA LEU A 209 19.63 -28.16 42.43
C LEU A 209 19.70 -27.59 41.01
N SER A 210 20.00 -28.45 40.04
CA SER A 210 20.07 -28.12 38.62
C SER A 210 19.13 -29.01 37.82
N ILE A 211 18.31 -28.41 36.96
CA ILE A 211 17.34 -29.09 36.12
C ILE A 211 17.49 -28.57 34.69
N ASP A 212 17.74 -29.47 33.74
CA ASP A 212 17.73 -29.17 32.31
C ASP A 212 17.05 -30.30 31.52
N THR A 213 16.81 -30.06 30.25
CA THR A 213 16.54 -31.07 29.24
C THR A 213 17.79 -31.91 28.95
N LYS A 214 17.61 -33.23 28.80
CA LYS A 214 18.69 -34.13 28.42
C LYS A 214 19.11 -33.86 26.98
N SER A 215 20.41 -33.75 26.72
CA SER A 215 20.93 -33.60 25.35
C SER A 215 20.47 -34.77 24.44
N ASN A 216 20.17 -34.48 23.17
CA ASN A 216 19.67 -35.43 22.17
C ASN A 216 18.33 -36.10 22.47
N SER A 217 17.62 -35.71 23.53
CA SER A 217 16.24 -36.16 23.78
C SER A 217 15.23 -35.58 22.78
N GLY A 218 15.60 -34.53 22.03
CA GLY A 218 14.68 -33.84 21.11
C GLY A 218 13.67 -32.92 21.81
N VAL A 219 13.65 -32.88 23.14
CA VAL A 219 12.96 -31.82 23.89
C VAL A 219 13.90 -30.63 24.10
N THR A 220 13.34 -29.43 24.08
CA THR A 220 14.17 -28.21 24.00
C THR A 220 13.96 -27.28 25.18
N LYS A 221 12.73 -26.90 25.46
CA LYS A 221 12.40 -25.87 26.43
C LYS A 221 11.70 -26.45 27.65
N LEU A 222 12.28 -26.17 28.80
CA LEU A 222 11.75 -26.41 30.11
C LEU A 222 11.49 -25.07 30.80
N THR A 223 10.33 -24.94 31.40
CA THR A 223 9.99 -23.83 32.29
C THR A 223 9.35 -24.38 33.57
N ILE A 224 9.81 -23.88 34.71
CA ILE A 224 9.32 -24.26 36.03
C ILE A 224 8.67 -23.02 36.67
N ASP A 225 7.46 -23.19 37.16
CA ASP A 225 6.62 -22.10 37.67
C ASP A 225 5.79 -22.56 38.88
N GLY A 226 5.19 -21.59 39.58
CA GLY A 226 4.25 -21.83 40.65
C GLY A 226 2.92 -22.36 40.12
N THR A 227 2.08 -22.87 41.01
CA THR A 227 0.73 -23.31 40.68
C THR A 227 -0.28 -22.17 40.85
N SER A 228 -1.55 -22.41 40.52
CA SER A 228 -2.63 -21.46 40.82
C SER A 228 -2.81 -21.18 42.32
N GLU A 229 -2.26 -22.03 43.18
CA GLU A 229 -2.35 -21.93 44.65
C GLU A 229 -1.17 -21.16 45.27
N GLY A 230 -0.18 -20.75 44.47
CA GLY A 230 0.97 -19.97 44.91
C GLY A 230 2.30 -20.49 44.37
N ILE A 231 3.40 -20.14 45.04
CA ILE A 231 4.76 -20.57 44.65
C ILE A 231 5.03 -22.06 44.88
N GLY A 232 4.09 -22.81 45.45
CA GLY A 232 4.20 -24.26 45.59
C GLY A 232 5.49 -24.69 46.30
N ALA A 233 6.20 -25.66 45.71
CA ALA A 233 7.48 -26.15 46.21
C ALA A 233 8.71 -25.30 45.80
N LEU A 234 8.50 -24.19 45.08
CA LEU A 234 9.61 -23.42 44.51
C LEU A 234 10.49 -22.76 45.57
N SER A 235 9.91 -22.31 46.69
CA SER A 235 10.67 -21.69 47.79
C SER A 235 11.67 -22.67 48.39
N GLU A 236 11.27 -23.92 48.62
CA GLU A 236 12.13 -24.95 49.22
C GLU A 236 13.24 -25.37 48.25
N LEU A 237 12.93 -25.41 46.95
CA LEU A 237 13.90 -25.74 45.90
C LEU A 237 14.80 -24.56 45.50
N GLY A 238 14.52 -23.35 46.01
CA GLY A 238 15.21 -22.12 45.63
C GLY A 238 15.05 -21.72 44.16
N ILE A 239 14.06 -22.27 43.46
CA ILE A 239 13.82 -22.00 42.04
C ILE A 239 12.93 -20.77 41.90
N ILE A 240 13.35 -19.80 41.10
CA ILE A 240 12.55 -18.59 40.86
C ILE A 240 11.34 -18.93 39.97
N PRO A 241 10.12 -18.44 40.29
CA PRO A 241 8.95 -18.64 39.43
C PRO A 241 9.21 -18.19 37.98
N GLY A 242 8.93 -19.08 37.02
CA GLY A 242 9.18 -18.85 35.60
C GLY A 242 10.62 -19.11 35.15
N ALA A 243 11.45 -19.76 35.99
CA ALA A 243 12.79 -20.18 35.60
C ALA A 243 12.74 -21.11 34.38
N SER A 244 13.68 -20.94 33.45
CA SER A 244 13.71 -21.68 32.20
C SER A 244 15.12 -21.97 31.76
N ASN A 245 15.32 -23.08 31.04
CA ASN A 245 16.57 -23.41 30.37
C ASN A 245 16.66 -22.77 28.96
N ARG A 246 15.94 -21.67 28.75
CA ARG A 246 15.93 -20.86 27.53
C ARG A 246 15.81 -19.40 27.92
N ILE A 247 16.59 -18.55 27.25
CA ILE A 247 16.44 -17.11 27.42
C ILE A 247 15.16 -16.60 26.76
N SER A 248 14.64 -15.50 27.29
CA SER A 248 13.54 -14.76 26.66
C SER A 248 14.03 -13.39 26.27
N LEU A 249 13.99 -13.07 24.97
CA LEU A 249 14.46 -11.78 24.46
C LEU A 249 13.67 -10.58 25.01
N LYS A 250 12.51 -10.82 25.62
CA LYS A 250 11.58 -9.80 26.13
C LYS A 250 11.79 -9.46 27.61
N ARG A 251 12.60 -10.25 28.33
CA ARG A 251 12.93 -9.94 29.73
C ARG A 251 14.03 -8.88 29.78
N SER A 252 14.05 -8.09 30.85
CA SER A 252 15.13 -7.14 31.07
C SER A 252 16.47 -7.85 31.22
N LEU A 253 17.57 -7.20 30.82
CA LEU A 253 18.92 -7.79 30.91
C LEU A 253 19.26 -8.24 32.33
N VAL A 254 18.90 -7.44 33.35
CA VAL A 254 19.10 -7.82 34.75
C VAL A 254 18.30 -9.07 35.15
N SER A 255 17.08 -9.23 34.63
CA SER A 255 16.26 -10.41 34.91
C SER A 255 16.80 -11.66 34.19
N LEU A 256 17.50 -11.48 33.08
CA LEU A 256 18.10 -12.55 32.30
C LEU A 256 19.37 -13.12 32.94
N ASN A 257 20.04 -12.39 33.84
CA ASN A 257 21.23 -12.90 34.53
C ASN A 257 20.98 -14.22 35.27
N ASN A 258 19.76 -14.46 35.76
CA ASN A 258 19.38 -15.69 36.44
C ASN A 258 19.13 -16.87 35.48
N THR A 259 19.24 -16.65 34.17
CA THR A 259 18.98 -17.65 33.13
C THR A 259 20.19 -17.85 32.22
N LEU A 260 21.10 -16.88 32.13
CA LEU A 260 22.30 -16.97 31.31
C LEU A 260 23.33 -17.89 31.95
N ALA A 261 24.02 -18.68 31.13
CA ALA A 261 25.17 -19.47 31.60
C ALA A 261 26.32 -18.56 32.07
N ASN A 262 26.47 -17.41 31.43
CA ASN A 262 27.42 -16.36 31.80
C ASN A 262 26.63 -15.05 32.01
N PRO A 263 26.51 -14.52 33.24
CA PRO A 263 25.74 -13.32 33.49
C PRO A 263 26.41 -12.05 32.94
N PHE A 264 25.61 -11.03 32.69
CA PHE A 264 26.07 -9.67 32.43
C PHE A 264 26.68 -9.05 33.69
N ASN A 265 27.74 -8.25 33.50
CA ASN A 265 28.46 -7.57 34.58
C ASN A 265 28.24 -6.05 34.50
N PHE A 266 27.04 -5.57 34.85
CA PHE A 266 26.72 -4.14 34.75
C PHE A 266 27.74 -3.26 35.48
N ASP A 267 28.15 -2.17 34.85
CA ASP A 267 29.02 -1.18 35.48
C ASP A 267 28.29 -0.40 36.61
N ALA A 268 29.00 0.51 37.27
CA ALA A 268 28.43 1.30 38.37
C ALA A 268 27.21 2.15 37.97
N GLY A 269 27.03 2.42 36.68
CA GLY A 269 25.87 3.11 36.14
C GLY A 269 24.71 2.18 35.74
N GLY A 270 24.89 0.85 35.83
CA GLY A 270 23.89 -0.12 35.41
C GLY A 270 23.94 -0.46 33.92
N PHE A 271 25.07 -0.22 33.25
CA PHE A 271 25.21 -0.40 31.80
C PHE A 271 26.14 -1.55 31.42
N VAL A 272 25.91 -2.09 30.22
CA VAL A 272 26.88 -2.89 29.46
C VAL A 272 27.19 -2.19 28.14
N THR A 273 28.47 -2.16 27.77
CA THR A 273 28.95 -1.46 26.57
C THR A 273 29.85 -2.36 25.74
N PHE A 274 29.61 -2.40 24.44
CA PHE A 274 30.33 -3.23 23.49
C PHE A 274 30.42 -2.53 22.14
N GLU A 275 31.29 -3.02 21.27
CA GLU A 275 31.54 -2.49 19.94
C GLU A 275 31.29 -3.56 18.88
N ILE A 276 30.64 -3.17 17.79
CA ILE A 276 30.49 -3.98 16.57
C ILE A 276 30.92 -3.12 15.38
N ASN A 277 31.91 -3.58 14.62
CA ASN A 277 32.45 -2.88 13.44
C ASN A 277 32.83 -1.42 13.71
N GLY A 278 33.41 -1.11 14.89
CA GLY A 278 33.77 0.26 15.27
C GLY A 278 32.62 1.07 15.89
N LYS A 279 31.38 0.59 15.81
CA LYS A 279 30.21 1.22 16.41
C LYS A 279 30.01 0.78 17.85
N VAL A 280 29.98 1.73 18.77
CA VAL A 280 29.73 1.48 20.19
C VAL A 280 28.22 1.40 20.47
N PHE A 281 27.83 0.35 21.20
CA PHE A 281 26.49 0.12 21.72
C PHE A 281 26.52 0.10 23.23
N THR A 282 25.51 0.72 23.85
CA THR A 282 25.29 0.69 25.30
C THR A 282 23.87 0.22 25.57
N ALA A 283 23.73 -0.72 26.50
CA ALA A 283 22.44 -1.23 26.97
C ALA A 283 22.32 -1.08 28.49
N ASP A 284 21.14 -0.64 28.92
CA ASP A 284 20.78 -0.49 30.34
C ASP A 284 20.33 -1.84 30.92
N ALA A 285 20.53 -2.05 32.22
CA ALA A 285 20.04 -3.23 32.95
C ALA A 285 18.54 -3.52 32.73
N THR A 286 17.74 -2.48 32.50
CA THR A 286 16.29 -2.56 32.25
C THR A 286 15.91 -2.77 30.78
N ASP A 287 16.84 -2.57 29.83
CA ASP A 287 16.62 -2.88 28.41
C ASP A 287 16.40 -4.39 28.21
N THR A 288 15.86 -4.78 27.06
CA THR A 288 15.65 -6.18 26.68
C THR A 288 16.58 -6.58 25.53
N LEU A 289 16.92 -7.87 25.40
CA LEU A 289 17.71 -8.33 24.26
C LEU A 289 16.99 -8.09 22.93
N GLU A 290 15.66 -8.14 22.89
CA GLU A 290 14.86 -7.78 21.70
C GLU A 290 15.15 -6.35 21.26
N LYS A 291 15.16 -5.39 22.20
CA LYS A 291 15.46 -3.99 21.91
C LYS A 291 16.93 -3.80 21.50
N VAL A 292 17.86 -4.48 22.16
CA VAL A 292 19.29 -4.40 21.82
C VAL A 292 19.56 -5.00 20.44
N PHE A 293 18.99 -6.16 20.12
CA PHE A 293 19.12 -6.79 18.81
C PHE A 293 18.48 -5.94 17.73
N ALA A 294 17.32 -5.34 17.98
CA ALA A 294 16.70 -4.41 17.06
C ALA A 294 17.60 -3.18 16.79
N LYS A 295 18.25 -2.61 17.83
CA LYS A 295 19.22 -1.52 17.66
C LYS A 295 20.39 -1.95 16.76
N ILE A 296 20.98 -3.11 17.02
CA ILE A 296 22.11 -3.65 16.23
C ILE A 296 21.68 -3.92 14.77
N ASN A 297 20.54 -4.59 14.56
CA ASN A 297 20.06 -5.01 13.25
C ASN A 297 19.68 -3.84 12.34
N ASN A 298 19.33 -2.68 12.91
CA ASN A 298 18.94 -1.48 12.17
C ASN A 298 20.06 -0.43 12.08
N ASP A 299 21.23 -0.67 12.66
CA ASP A 299 22.36 0.26 12.59
C ASP A 299 23.16 0.04 11.30
N GLU A 300 23.31 1.11 10.51
CA GLU A 300 24.02 1.09 9.23
C GLU A 300 25.55 0.98 9.40
N ASP A 301 26.11 1.50 10.49
CA ASP A 301 27.56 1.46 10.76
C ASP A 301 27.98 0.07 11.24
N ALA A 302 27.17 -0.57 12.09
CA ALA A 302 27.41 -1.93 12.54
C ALA A 302 27.26 -2.93 11.38
N ASN A 303 26.31 -2.71 10.47
CA ASN A 303 26.12 -3.50 9.24
C ASN A 303 26.07 -5.02 9.45
N VAL A 304 25.42 -5.47 10.53
CA VAL A 304 25.30 -6.89 10.92
C VAL A 304 23.85 -7.29 11.15
N ILE A 305 23.62 -8.60 11.23
CA ILE A 305 22.40 -9.24 11.70
C ILE A 305 22.77 -10.07 12.92
N ILE A 306 22.18 -9.75 14.06
CA ILE A 306 22.18 -10.57 15.28
C ILE A 306 20.83 -11.28 15.44
N SER A 307 20.88 -12.56 15.76
CA SER A 307 19.69 -13.40 15.97
C SER A 307 19.92 -14.44 17.04
N TYR A 308 18.84 -14.83 17.73
CA TYR A 308 18.80 -15.95 18.66
C TYR A 308 17.96 -17.08 18.06
N ASP A 309 18.49 -18.30 18.10
CA ASP A 309 17.77 -19.53 17.78
C ASP A 309 17.42 -20.27 19.08
N GLU A 310 16.14 -20.34 19.41
CA GLU A 310 15.62 -21.00 20.61
C GLU A 310 15.80 -22.52 20.57
N ILE A 311 15.87 -23.14 19.38
CA ILE A 311 16.03 -24.60 19.27
C ILE A 311 17.43 -24.98 19.73
N SER A 312 18.45 -24.37 19.13
CA SER A 312 19.85 -24.61 19.49
C SER A 312 20.32 -23.85 20.73
N ASP A 313 19.52 -22.87 21.20
CA ASP A 313 19.86 -21.93 22.26
C ASP A 313 21.16 -21.16 21.97
N LYS A 314 21.32 -20.71 20.72
CA LYS A 314 22.53 -20.02 20.25
C LYS A 314 22.21 -18.66 19.67
N ILE A 315 23.14 -17.73 19.87
CA ILE A 315 23.13 -16.42 19.22
C ILE A 315 24.14 -16.43 18.09
N THR A 316 23.81 -15.77 16.99
CA THR A 316 24.73 -15.55 15.86
C THR A 316 24.72 -14.08 15.50
N ILE A 317 25.91 -13.52 15.25
CA ILE A 317 26.12 -12.21 14.63
C ILE A 317 26.77 -12.46 13.27
N THR A 318 26.10 -12.03 12.20
CA THR A 318 26.54 -12.21 10.81
C THR A 318 26.64 -10.86 10.13
N SER A 319 27.72 -10.59 9.40
CA SER A 319 27.83 -9.39 8.57
C SER A 319 26.76 -9.39 7.46
N LYS A 320 26.14 -8.24 7.19
CA LYS A 320 25.27 -8.07 6.02
C LYS A 320 26.09 -8.04 4.72
N GLN A 321 27.37 -7.70 4.81
CA GLN A 321 28.30 -7.73 3.70
C GLN A 321 28.93 -9.13 3.56
N THR A 322 28.86 -9.67 2.35
CA THR A 322 29.57 -10.89 1.96
C THR A 322 30.97 -10.55 1.46
N GLY A 323 31.81 -11.57 1.31
CA GLY A 323 33.16 -11.41 0.77
C GLY A 323 34.25 -11.63 1.80
N ALA A 324 35.46 -11.80 1.29
CA ALA A 324 36.67 -11.80 2.10
C ALA A 324 36.96 -10.38 2.63
N GLY A 325 37.56 -10.32 3.82
CA GLY A 325 37.90 -9.07 4.50
C GLY A 325 37.38 -9.01 5.93
N ASN A 326 37.76 -7.95 6.65
CA ASN A 326 37.35 -7.72 8.04
C ASN A 326 35.93 -7.10 8.09
N ASN A 327 34.93 -7.86 7.61
CA ASN A 327 33.52 -7.43 7.54
C ASN A 327 32.78 -7.57 8.89
N LEU A 328 33.44 -8.16 9.89
CA LEU A 328 32.95 -8.30 11.26
C LEU A 328 34.11 -8.09 12.25
N SER A 329 33.90 -7.23 13.23
CA SER A 329 34.72 -7.04 14.42
C SER A 329 33.77 -6.87 15.60
N ILE A 330 34.01 -7.60 16.69
CA ILE A 330 33.21 -7.49 17.92
C ILE A 330 34.14 -7.37 19.11
N LYS A 331 33.81 -6.51 20.08
CA LYS A 331 34.63 -6.29 21.26
C LYS A 331 33.79 -5.83 22.45
N ASP A 332 33.95 -6.47 23.60
CA ASP A 332 33.40 -5.96 24.86
C ASP A 332 34.23 -4.76 25.34
N ILE A 333 33.55 -3.69 25.76
CA ILE A 333 34.17 -2.51 26.36
C ILE A 333 33.97 -2.54 27.88
N SER A 334 32.73 -2.73 28.33
CA SER A 334 32.38 -2.91 29.74
C SER A 334 31.20 -3.88 29.90
N GLY A 335 31.23 -4.68 30.94
CA GLY A 335 30.10 -5.48 31.39
C GLY A 335 29.77 -6.77 30.65
N ASN A 336 30.72 -7.30 29.88
CA ASN A 336 30.71 -8.68 29.37
C ASN A 336 29.45 -9.02 28.55
N PHE A 337 28.99 -8.10 27.70
CA PHE A 337 27.78 -8.35 26.92
C PHE A 337 28.01 -9.50 25.93
N LEU A 338 29.05 -9.44 25.11
CA LEU A 338 29.31 -10.45 24.09
C LEU A 338 29.70 -11.80 24.71
N GLY A 339 30.46 -11.78 25.80
CA GLY A 339 30.79 -12.98 26.57
C GLY A 339 29.55 -13.62 27.23
N ALA A 340 28.59 -12.83 27.71
CA ALA A 340 27.32 -13.34 28.22
C ALA A 340 26.46 -14.01 27.13
N LEU A 341 26.61 -13.58 25.87
CA LEU A 341 25.99 -14.25 24.70
C LEU A 341 26.79 -15.48 24.21
N ASN A 342 27.88 -15.83 24.90
CA ASN A 342 28.74 -16.97 24.64
C ASN A 342 29.33 -17.01 23.21
N LEU A 343 29.52 -15.83 22.58
CA LEU A 343 30.01 -15.71 21.21
C LEU A 343 31.47 -16.19 21.09
N GLY A 344 31.74 -17.03 20.09
CA GLY A 344 33.07 -17.54 19.80
C GLY A 344 33.87 -16.68 18.81
N ASP A 345 34.96 -17.26 18.31
CA ASP A 345 35.81 -16.62 17.31
C ASP A 345 35.04 -16.30 16.01
N ILE A 346 35.48 -15.23 15.35
CA ILE A 346 34.91 -14.80 14.07
C ILE A 346 35.40 -15.75 12.96
N THR A 347 34.46 -16.34 12.25
CA THR A 347 34.71 -17.04 10.98
C THR A 347 34.65 -16.03 9.84
N ALA A 348 35.72 -15.92 9.06
CA ALA A 348 35.80 -14.99 7.94
C ALA A 348 34.89 -15.39 6.77
N GLY A 349 34.35 -14.39 6.10
CA GLY A 349 33.64 -14.55 4.83
C GLY A 349 34.60 -14.88 3.68
N ASN A 350 34.06 -15.47 2.63
CA ASN A 350 34.79 -15.76 1.39
C ASN A 350 34.26 -14.89 0.25
N ASP A 351 35.10 -14.59 -0.75
CA ASP A 351 34.66 -13.95 -2.00
C ASP A 351 33.99 -14.97 -2.94
N ALA A 352 33.10 -14.47 -3.80
CA ALA A 352 32.60 -15.21 -4.95
C ALA A 352 33.69 -15.32 -6.02
N ILE A 353 33.84 -16.51 -6.58
CA ILE A 353 34.78 -16.78 -7.68
C ILE A 353 33.97 -17.38 -8.82
N VAL A 354 34.02 -16.72 -9.97
CA VAL A 354 33.34 -17.17 -11.20
C VAL A 354 34.30 -17.14 -12.38
N SER A 355 34.11 -18.02 -13.35
CA SER A 355 34.71 -17.92 -14.68
C SER A 355 33.66 -17.40 -15.65
N ILE A 356 33.93 -16.30 -16.36
CA ILE A 356 33.07 -15.78 -17.42
C ILE A 356 33.87 -15.76 -18.71
N ASN A 357 33.41 -16.48 -19.74
CA ASN A 357 34.09 -16.67 -21.01
C ASN A 357 35.56 -17.12 -20.85
N GLY A 358 35.82 -17.97 -19.85
CA GLY A 358 37.16 -18.48 -19.54
C GLY A 358 38.03 -17.55 -18.67
N GLN A 359 37.58 -16.33 -18.37
CA GLN A 359 38.29 -15.42 -17.49
C GLN A 359 37.78 -15.53 -16.05
N GLU A 360 38.70 -15.72 -15.10
CA GLU A 360 38.36 -15.75 -13.68
C GLU A 360 38.11 -14.34 -13.14
N ILE A 361 37.01 -14.21 -12.41
CA ILE A 361 36.53 -12.98 -11.81
C ILE A 361 36.23 -13.24 -10.34
N VAL A 362 36.76 -12.37 -9.49
CA VAL A 362 36.54 -12.39 -8.04
C VAL A 362 35.67 -11.21 -7.65
N ARG A 363 34.65 -11.45 -6.82
CA ARG A 363 33.70 -10.44 -6.34
C ARG A 363 33.39 -10.67 -4.87
N SER A 364 33.27 -9.61 -4.11
CA SER A 364 32.87 -9.71 -2.70
C SER A 364 31.40 -10.06 -2.52
N THR A 365 30.57 -9.98 -3.57
CA THR A 365 29.13 -10.25 -3.50
C THR A 365 28.69 -11.32 -4.49
N ASN A 366 27.59 -12.01 -4.18
CA ASN A 366 26.90 -12.92 -5.11
C ASN A 366 26.03 -12.20 -6.14
N ASN A 367 25.97 -10.88 -6.10
CA ASN A 367 25.24 -10.06 -7.06
C ASN A 367 26.16 -8.94 -7.55
N PHE A 368 26.53 -8.97 -8.83
CA PHE A 368 27.47 -8.01 -9.41
C PHE A 368 27.21 -7.77 -10.89
N THR A 369 27.62 -6.60 -11.38
CA THR A 369 27.44 -6.20 -12.78
C THR A 369 28.76 -6.15 -13.52
N ILE A 370 28.81 -6.72 -14.72
CA ILE A 370 29.94 -6.67 -15.65
C ILE A 370 29.39 -6.46 -17.05
N ASN A 371 29.93 -5.49 -17.80
CA ASN A 371 29.51 -5.18 -19.18
C ASN A 371 27.99 -4.98 -19.34
N GLY A 372 27.33 -4.36 -18.35
CA GLY A 372 25.89 -4.14 -18.34
C GLY A 372 25.05 -5.38 -18.03
N ILE A 373 25.66 -6.53 -17.71
CA ILE A 373 24.97 -7.75 -17.29
C ILE A 373 25.14 -7.90 -15.77
N THR A 374 24.04 -7.95 -15.05
CA THR A 374 24.00 -8.21 -13.61
C THR A 374 23.79 -9.69 -13.40
N TYR A 375 24.77 -10.35 -12.81
CA TYR A 375 24.75 -11.77 -12.47
C TYR A 375 24.37 -11.94 -11.00
N THR A 376 23.42 -12.84 -10.74
CA THR A 376 23.05 -13.25 -9.39
C THR A 376 23.36 -14.73 -9.22
N LEU A 377 24.31 -15.03 -8.34
CA LEU A 377 24.77 -16.39 -8.07
C LEU A 377 23.94 -17.04 -6.96
N HIS A 378 23.54 -18.28 -7.18
CA HIS A 378 22.71 -19.05 -6.24
C HIS A 378 23.41 -20.29 -5.73
N LYS A 379 24.26 -20.91 -6.56
CA LYS A 379 24.95 -22.16 -6.22
C LYS A 379 26.28 -22.29 -6.95
N ALA A 380 27.26 -22.90 -6.29
CA ALA A 380 28.52 -23.29 -6.92
C ALA A 380 28.33 -24.56 -7.77
N HIS A 381 28.97 -24.58 -8.94
CA HIS A 381 29.03 -25.74 -9.82
C HIS A 381 30.04 -26.76 -9.29
N GLY A 382 29.83 -28.04 -9.61
CA GLY A 382 30.84 -29.07 -9.38
C GLY A 382 32.11 -28.84 -10.22
N GLU A 383 33.25 -29.35 -9.75
CA GLU A 383 34.56 -29.16 -10.41
C GLU A 383 34.56 -29.60 -11.88
N SER A 384 33.89 -30.70 -12.21
CA SER A 384 33.79 -31.25 -13.58
C SER A 384 32.75 -30.57 -14.48
N SER A 385 31.97 -29.60 -13.98
CA SER A 385 30.96 -28.90 -14.79
C SER A 385 31.61 -27.93 -15.77
N GLU A 386 31.06 -27.83 -16.98
CA GLU A 386 31.44 -26.82 -17.98
C GLU A 386 30.78 -25.44 -17.73
N GLY A 387 29.96 -25.34 -16.68
CA GLY A 387 29.18 -24.14 -16.36
C GLY A 387 27.88 -24.04 -17.18
N ASP A 388 27.28 -22.87 -17.12
CA ASP A 388 26.03 -22.48 -17.77
C ASP A 388 26.25 -21.41 -18.83
N THR A 389 25.25 -21.16 -19.65
CA THR A 389 25.25 -20.09 -20.65
C THR A 389 24.22 -19.04 -20.30
N ILE A 390 24.65 -17.77 -20.25
CA ILE A 390 23.77 -16.61 -20.22
C ILE A 390 23.65 -16.06 -21.64
N THR A 391 22.44 -16.12 -22.21
CA THR A 391 22.13 -15.54 -23.51
C THR A 391 21.51 -14.17 -23.34
N VAL A 392 22.17 -13.14 -23.89
CA VAL A 392 21.70 -11.76 -23.89
C VAL A 392 21.18 -11.41 -25.28
N GLU A 393 19.93 -10.95 -25.35
CA GLU A 393 19.24 -10.59 -26.58
C GLU A 393 18.36 -9.35 -26.38
N GLN A 394 17.95 -8.71 -27.47
CA GLN A 394 16.98 -7.62 -27.42
C GLN A 394 15.59 -8.19 -27.07
N ASN A 395 14.94 -7.63 -26.06
CA ASN A 395 13.64 -8.06 -25.58
C ASN A 395 12.50 -7.37 -26.37
N THR A 396 12.39 -7.64 -27.66
CA THR A 396 11.36 -7.02 -28.50
C THR A 396 9.94 -7.40 -28.08
N ASP A 397 9.75 -8.62 -27.57
CA ASP A 397 8.41 -9.13 -27.24
C ASP A 397 7.76 -8.36 -26.08
N THR A 398 8.55 -8.00 -25.06
CA THR A 398 8.05 -7.17 -23.95
C THR A 398 7.75 -5.75 -24.42
N VAL A 399 8.59 -5.18 -25.29
CA VAL A 399 8.38 -3.85 -25.89
C VAL A 399 7.08 -3.82 -26.70
N ILE A 400 6.85 -4.82 -27.55
CA ILE A 400 5.63 -4.96 -28.35
C ILE A 400 4.40 -5.12 -27.44
N SER A 401 4.48 -5.94 -26.40
CA SER A 401 3.39 -6.13 -25.44
C SER A 401 3.02 -4.82 -24.73
N ASN A 402 4.02 -4.05 -24.29
CA ASN A 402 3.80 -2.75 -23.69
C ASN A 402 3.15 -1.77 -24.68
N ILE A 403 3.66 -1.68 -25.92
CA ILE A 403 3.10 -0.80 -26.97
C ILE A 403 1.66 -1.20 -27.31
N LYS A 404 1.37 -2.50 -27.36
CA LYS A 404 0.03 -3.03 -27.56
C LYS A 404 -0.92 -2.60 -26.43
N SER A 405 -0.49 -2.74 -25.17
CA SER A 405 -1.27 -2.29 -24.02
C SER A 405 -1.55 -0.78 -24.08
N PHE A 406 -0.55 0.02 -24.48
CA PHE A 406 -0.71 1.45 -24.71
C PHE A 406 -1.77 1.74 -25.77
N ILE A 407 -1.69 1.08 -26.93
CA ILE A 407 -2.63 1.26 -28.04
C ILE A 407 -4.06 0.86 -27.63
N GLU A 408 -4.23 -0.23 -26.89
CA GLU A 408 -5.55 -0.67 -26.40
C GLU A 408 -6.19 0.37 -25.48
N GLU A 409 -5.47 0.88 -24.48
CA GLU A 409 -6.00 1.91 -23.58
C GLU A 409 -6.21 3.25 -24.31
N TYR A 410 -5.36 3.58 -25.28
CA TYR A 410 -5.50 4.78 -26.09
C TYR A 410 -6.78 4.68 -26.94
N ASN A 411 -7.03 3.53 -27.56
CA ASN A 411 -8.24 3.30 -28.34
C ASN A 411 -9.50 3.39 -27.48
N LYS A 412 -9.50 2.84 -26.26
CA LYS A 412 -10.62 3.01 -25.31
C LYS A 412 -10.86 4.47 -24.95
N LEU A 413 -9.79 5.23 -24.72
CA LEU A 413 -9.87 6.67 -24.44
C LEU A 413 -10.48 7.44 -25.62
N ILE A 414 -9.99 7.19 -26.83
CA ILE A 414 -10.52 7.78 -28.06
C ILE A 414 -11.97 7.39 -28.30
N ASP A 415 -12.34 6.13 -28.06
CA ASP A 415 -13.72 5.65 -28.16
C ASP A 415 -14.65 6.37 -27.19
N MET A 416 -14.24 6.50 -25.93
CA MET A 416 -15.03 7.19 -24.93
C MET A 416 -15.24 8.66 -25.31
N ILE A 417 -14.17 9.39 -25.66
CA ILE A 417 -14.28 10.82 -26.01
C ILE A 417 -15.14 11.00 -27.27
N ASN A 418 -14.89 10.21 -28.32
CA ASN A 418 -15.69 10.29 -29.56
C ASN A 418 -17.14 9.87 -29.33
N GLY A 419 -17.40 8.91 -28.45
CA GLY A 419 -18.73 8.53 -28.02
C GLY A 419 -19.48 9.72 -27.42
N LYS A 420 -18.87 10.42 -26.45
CA LYS A 420 -19.49 11.58 -25.79
C LYS A 420 -19.77 12.75 -26.73
N VAL A 421 -18.89 13.02 -27.70
CA VAL A 421 -19.07 14.15 -28.64
C VAL A 421 -20.01 13.86 -29.81
N ASN A 422 -20.21 12.59 -30.17
CA ASN A 422 -21.08 12.18 -31.28
C ASN A 422 -22.45 11.67 -30.82
N GLU A 423 -22.64 11.40 -29.53
CA GLU A 423 -23.90 10.94 -28.96
C GLU A 423 -25.03 11.97 -29.20
N LYS A 424 -26.21 11.49 -29.62
CA LYS A 424 -27.36 12.35 -29.88
C LYS A 424 -28.02 12.76 -28.56
N TYR A 425 -28.17 14.06 -28.34
CA TYR A 425 -28.94 14.60 -27.23
C TYR A 425 -30.45 14.43 -27.47
N ASP A 426 -31.12 13.69 -26.59
CA ASP A 426 -32.57 13.51 -26.64
C ASP A 426 -33.30 14.57 -25.81
N ARG A 427 -33.93 15.52 -26.51
CA ARG A 427 -34.67 16.63 -25.89
C ARG A 427 -35.95 16.19 -25.18
N ASN A 428 -36.43 14.97 -25.43
CA ASN A 428 -37.67 14.46 -24.83
C ASN A 428 -37.48 13.96 -23.40
N TYR A 429 -36.23 13.84 -22.94
CA TYR A 429 -35.88 13.37 -21.60
C TYR A 429 -35.15 14.48 -20.81
N PRO A 430 -35.82 15.57 -20.41
CA PRO A 430 -35.25 16.52 -19.49
C PRO A 430 -35.00 15.88 -18.11
N PRO A 431 -34.11 16.43 -17.27
CA PRO A 431 -33.96 15.97 -15.89
C PRO A 431 -35.32 15.97 -15.16
N LEU A 432 -35.61 14.94 -14.36
CA LEU A 432 -36.87 14.86 -13.63
C LEU A 432 -36.89 15.85 -12.46
N THR A 433 -38.05 16.47 -12.22
CA THR A 433 -38.29 17.24 -10.98
C THR A 433 -38.50 16.30 -9.80
N ASP A 434 -38.38 16.83 -8.57
CA ASP A 434 -38.62 16.05 -7.35
C ASP A 434 -40.05 15.45 -7.36
N GLU A 435 -41.05 16.26 -7.75
CA GLU A 435 -42.45 15.85 -7.89
C GLU A 435 -42.62 14.71 -8.93
N GLN A 436 -41.93 14.77 -10.08
CA GLN A 436 -41.98 13.71 -11.09
C GLN A 436 -41.32 12.41 -10.62
N LYS A 437 -40.27 12.51 -9.80
CA LYS A 437 -39.60 11.33 -9.22
C LYS A 437 -40.49 10.62 -8.21
N GLU A 438 -41.26 11.35 -7.41
CA GLU A 438 -42.21 10.78 -6.45
C GLU A 438 -43.36 10.01 -7.13
N GLU A 439 -43.74 10.42 -8.34
CA GLU A 439 -44.79 9.78 -9.13
C GLU A 439 -44.32 8.58 -9.98
N MET A 440 -43.00 8.34 -10.07
CA MET A 440 -42.39 7.30 -10.91
C MET A 440 -41.80 6.16 -10.10
N LYS A 441 -41.73 4.96 -10.70
CA LYS A 441 -41.01 3.82 -10.09
C LYS A 441 -39.50 4.02 -10.24
N GLU A 442 -38.74 3.52 -9.27
CA GLU A 442 -37.27 3.64 -9.23
C GLU A 442 -36.58 3.21 -10.54
N LYS A 443 -36.97 2.06 -11.10
CA LYS A 443 -36.41 1.57 -12.38
C LYS A 443 -36.75 2.48 -13.57
N ASP A 444 -37.90 3.15 -13.54
CA ASP A 444 -38.29 4.09 -14.60
C ASP A 444 -37.51 5.40 -14.47
N ILE A 445 -37.25 5.85 -13.24
CA ILE A 445 -36.37 6.99 -12.94
C ILE A 445 -34.96 6.72 -13.45
N GLU A 446 -34.37 5.56 -13.13
CA GLU A 446 -33.02 5.17 -13.57
C GLU A 446 -32.91 5.17 -15.10
N ASN A 447 -33.87 4.54 -15.79
CA ASN A 447 -33.90 4.51 -17.25
C ASN A 447 -34.09 5.91 -17.86
N TRP A 448 -34.88 6.76 -17.22
CA TRP A 448 -35.09 8.14 -17.64
C TRP A 448 -33.82 8.97 -17.49
N GLU A 449 -33.18 8.93 -16.32
CA GLU A 449 -31.93 9.65 -16.07
C GLU A 449 -30.82 9.17 -17.00
N LYS A 450 -30.73 7.86 -17.28
CA LYS A 450 -29.79 7.31 -18.25
C LYS A 450 -29.98 7.93 -19.64
N LYS A 451 -31.22 8.08 -20.10
CA LYS A 451 -31.53 8.77 -21.37
C LYS A 451 -31.25 10.27 -21.29
N ALA A 452 -31.60 10.92 -20.18
CA ALA A 452 -31.41 12.35 -19.98
C ALA A 452 -29.92 12.76 -19.93
N LYS A 453 -29.03 11.84 -19.53
CA LYS A 453 -27.57 12.01 -19.53
C LYS A 453 -26.91 11.79 -20.90
N THR A 454 -27.64 11.35 -21.92
CA THR A 454 -27.08 11.13 -23.27
C THR A 454 -26.80 12.44 -24.00
N GLY A 455 -25.67 12.54 -24.71
CA GLY A 455 -25.37 13.64 -25.62
C GLY A 455 -25.11 15.00 -24.95
N LEU A 456 -24.81 15.03 -23.65
CA LEU A 456 -24.53 16.26 -22.90
C LEU A 456 -23.28 17.01 -23.39
N LEU A 457 -22.33 16.28 -23.97
CA LEU A 457 -21.08 16.81 -24.54
C LEU A 457 -21.08 16.76 -26.08
N ARG A 458 -22.25 16.63 -26.69
CA ARG A 458 -22.38 16.61 -28.14
C ARG A 458 -21.78 17.87 -28.76
N ASN A 459 -20.91 17.70 -29.77
CA ASN A 459 -20.19 18.79 -30.44
C ASN A 459 -19.38 19.67 -29.48
N ASP A 460 -18.89 19.13 -28.36
CA ASP A 460 -18.04 19.88 -27.45
C ASP A 460 -16.71 20.26 -28.11
N SER A 461 -16.40 21.56 -28.16
CA SER A 461 -15.23 22.08 -28.86
C SER A 461 -13.91 21.72 -28.18
N ILE A 462 -13.88 21.61 -26.84
CA ILE A 462 -12.66 21.26 -26.09
C ILE A 462 -12.26 19.81 -26.40
N LEU A 463 -13.23 18.90 -26.37
CA LEU A 463 -13.02 17.48 -26.64
C LEU A 463 -12.74 17.18 -28.12
N GLN A 464 -13.40 17.90 -29.03
CA GLN A 464 -13.07 17.83 -30.46
C GLN A 464 -11.65 18.32 -30.73
N GLN A 465 -11.23 19.41 -30.08
CA GLN A 465 -9.85 19.90 -30.20
C GLN A 465 -8.84 18.90 -29.64
N LEU A 466 -9.12 18.28 -28.48
CA LEU A 466 -8.25 17.27 -27.88
C LEU A 466 -8.01 16.07 -28.80
N THR A 467 -9.09 15.51 -29.34
CA THR A 467 -8.98 14.36 -30.26
C THR A 467 -8.27 14.74 -31.56
N TYR A 468 -8.48 15.97 -32.04
CA TYR A 468 -7.76 16.51 -33.18
C TYR A 468 -6.26 16.65 -32.90
N THR A 469 -5.84 17.23 -31.76
CA THR A 469 -4.41 17.41 -31.43
C THR A 469 -3.70 16.08 -31.19
N LEU A 470 -4.36 15.10 -30.57
CA LEU A 470 -3.83 13.75 -30.41
C LEU A 470 -3.64 13.06 -31.76
N ARG A 471 -4.63 13.15 -32.65
CA ARG A 471 -4.53 12.63 -34.01
C ARG A 471 -3.39 13.30 -34.78
N LYS A 472 -3.26 14.63 -34.66
CA LYS A 472 -2.18 15.40 -35.29
C LYS A 472 -0.81 14.91 -34.83
N ALA A 473 -0.62 14.68 -33.52
CA ALA A 473 0.64 14.16 -32.96
C ALA A 473 1.09 12.81 -33.53
N ILE A 474 0.13 11.96 -33.93
CA ILE A 474 0.37 10.63 -34.52
C ILE A 474 0.83 10.73 -35.99
N TYR A 475 0.23 11.63 -36.77
CA TYR A 475 0.49 11.71 -38.21
C TYR A 475 1.61 12.66 -38.60
N GLU A 476 1.86 13.70 -37.81
CA GLU A 476 2.88 14.68 -38.16
C GLU A 476 4.29 14.11 -38.01
N PRO A 477 5.18 14.35 -38.99
CA PRO A 477 6.53 13.79 -38.97
C PRO A 477 7.32 14.29 -37.75
N VAL A 478 8.23 13.45 -37.27
CA VAL A 478 9.21 13.82 -36.23
C VAL A 478 10.51 14.21 -36.92
N LYS A 479 11.02 15.42 -36.63
CA LYS A 479 12.24 15.90 -37.26
C LYS A 479 13.43 15.04 -36.83
N GLY A 480 14.29 14.71 -37.81
CA GLY A 480 15.50 13.93 -37.57
C GLY A 480 15.31 12.42 -37.55
N THR A 481 14.14 11.90 -37.94
CA THR A 481 13.93 10.50 -38.33
C THR A 481 13.23 10.47 -39.69
N SER A 482 13.55 9.48 -40.53
CA SER A 482 12.84 9.22 -41.78
C SER A 482 11.62 8.30 -41.60
N LEU A 483 11.48 7.66 -40.44
CA LEU A 483 10.38 6.75 -40.15
C LEU A 483 9.12 7.50 -39.71
N THR A 484 7.97 6.98 -40.13
CA THR A 484 6.66 7.32 -39.58
C THR A 484 6.11 6.16 -38.74
N LEU A 485 5.06 6.40 -37.96
CA LEU A 485 4.39 5.33 -37.21
C LEU A 485 3.93 4.18 -38.13
N LYS A 486 3.48 4.52 -39.34
CA LYS A 486 3.04 3.53 -40.33
C LYS A 486 4.18 2.60 -40.76
N ASP A 487 5.40 3.13 -40.89
CA ASP A 487 6.58 2.37 -41.30
C ASP A 487 7.00 1.34 -40.24
N ILE A 488 6.70 1.62 -38.96
CA ILE A 488 6.92 0.69 -37.84
C ILE A 488 5.70 -0.18 -37.53
N GLY A 489 4.69 -0.19 -38.40
CA GLY A 489 3.50 -1.03 -38.24
C GLY A 489 2.38 -0.47 -37.35
N ILE A 490 2.44 0.81 -36.96
CA ILE A 490 1.39 1.47 -36.18
C ILE A 490 0.62 2.43 -37.10
N SER A 491 -0.67 2.18 -37.33
CA SER A 491 -1.46 3.02 -38.25
C SER A 491 -2.92 3.16 -37.83
N SER A 492 -3.59 4.18 -38.34
CA SER A 492 -5.05 4.25 -38.33
C SER A 492 -5.58 3.77 -39.68
N ASN A 493 -6.62 2.93 -39.70
CA ASN A 493 -7.12 2.34 -40.93
C ASN A 493 -7.99 3.32 -41.75
N SER A 494 -8.69 4.23 -41.07
CA SER A 494 -9.65 5.14 -41.71
C SER A 494 -9.82 6.44 -40.93
N TYR A 495 -10.19 7.51 -41.63
CA TYR A 495 -10.68 8.75 -41.00
C TYR A 495 -11.91 8.49 -40.11
N GLN A 496 -12.69 7.46 -40.45
CA GLN A 496 -13.88 7.03 -39.71
C GLN A 496 -13.54 6.31 -38.39
N ASP A 497 -12.28 5.93 -38.18
CA ASP A 497 -11.83 5.35 -36.90
C ASP A 497 -11.51 6.43 -35.86
N TYR A 498 -11.75 7.70 -36.19
CA TYR A 498 -11.57 8.86 -35.32
C TYR A 498 -10.19 8.94 -34.65
N GLY A 499 -9.16 8.38 -35.26
CA GLY A 499 -7.78 8.41 -34.76
C GLY A 499 -7.39 7.22 -33.88
N LYS A 500 -8.14 6.11 -33.90
CA LYS A 500 -7.70 4.83 -33.33
C LYS A 500 -6.47 4.29 -34.04
N LEU A 501 -5.70 3.50 -33.31
CA LEU A 501 -4.46 2.88 -33.76
C LEU A 501 -4.61 1.36 -33.85
N HIS A 502 -3.96 0.79 -34.86
CA HIS A 502 -3.82 -0.63 -35.09
C HIS A 502 -2.35 -0.98 -35.20
N ILE A 503 -1.98 -2.17 -34.74
CA ILE A 503 -0.62 -2.65 -34.66
C ILE A 503 -0.42 -3.87 -35.56
N ASP A 504 0.60 -3.80 -36.40
CA ASP A 504 1.20 -4.91 -37.13
C ASP A 504 2.43 -5.37 -36.34
N GLU A 505 2.26 -6.41 -35.53
CA GLU A 505 3.28 -6.88 -34.58
C GLU A 505 4.56 -7.33 -35.29
N ASP A 506 4.44 -7.92 -36.50
CA ASP A 506 5.59 -8.37 -37.29
C ASP A 506 6.39 -7.19 -37.83
N LYS A 507 5.73 -6.15 -38.35
CA LYS A 507 6.43 -4.92 -38.78
C LYS A 507 7.08 -4.19 -37.63
N LEU A 508 6.39 -4.10 -36.49
CA LEU A 508 6.96 -3.47 -35.30
C LEU A 508 8.17 -4.23 -34.79
N LYS A 509 8.09 -5.57 -34.74
CA LYS A 509 9.22 -6.43 -34.37
C LYS A 509 10.41 -6.22 -35.31
N ASN A 510 10.18 -6.20 -36.61
CA ASN A 510 11.22 -5.96 -37.60
C ASN A 510 11.84 -4.56 -37.48
N ALA A 511 11.04 -3.53 -37.21
CA ALA A 511 11.55 -2.18 -36.99
C ALA A 511 12.41 -2.08 -35.73
N LEU A 512 11.98 -2.71 -34.64
CA LEU A 512 12.72 -2.76 -33.37
C LEU A 512 14.05 -3.50 -33.49
N LEU A 513 14.12 -4.57 -34.28
CA LEU A 513 15.35 -5.34 -34.49
C LEU A 513 16.34 -4.62 -35.42
N ASN A 514 15.85 -4.01 -36.50
CA ASN A 514 16.74 -3.48 -37.54
C ASN A 514 17.09 -2.00 -37.36
N ASN A 515 16.18 -1.18 -36.81
CA ASN A 515 16.36 0.27 -36.67
C ASN A 515 15.96 0.79 -35.27
N PRO A 516 16.46 0.22 -34.16
CA PRO A 516 15.98 0.54 -32.82
C PRO A 516 16.17 2.02 -32.43
N ASP A 517 17.25 2.67 -32.87
CA ASP A 517 17.51 4.09 -32.61
C ASP A 517 16.50 5.02 -33.28
N GLU A 518 16.16 4.75 -34.53
CA GLU A 518 15.16 5.54 -35.25
C GLU A 518 13.76 5.35 -34.67
N VAL A 519 13.43 4.13 -34.23
CA VAL A 519 12.16 3.84 -33.52
C VAL A 519 12.09 4.60 -32.20
N ILE A 520 13.17 4.64 -31.41
CA ILE A 520 13.25 5.43 -30.18
C ILE A 520 13.03 6.91 -30.49
N LYS A 521 13.74 7.45 -31.48
CA LYS A 521 13.61 8.87 -31.81
C LYS A 521 12.19 9.23 -32.25
N LEU A 522 11.54 8.35 -33.01
CA LEU A 522 10.15 8.51 -33.44
C LEU A 522 9.17 8.47 -32.25
N LEU A 523 9.31 7.52 -31.33
CA LEU A 523 8.36 7.34 -30.22
C LEU A 523 8.64 8.28 -29.05
N ASN A 524 9.90 8.37 -28.62
CA ASN A 524 10.34 9.00 -27.37
C ASN A 524 11.39 10.09 -27.51
N GLY A 525 11.76 10.47 -28.74
CA GLY A 525 12.77 11.51 -28.99
C GLY A 525 12.51 12.77 -28.17
N VAL A 526 13.56 13.33 -27.60
CA VAL A 526 13.50 14.53 -26.76
C VAL A 526 14.15 15.68 -27.51
N SER A 527 13.54 16.87 -27.45
CA SER A 527 14.16 18.08 -28.01
C SER A 527 15.39 18.47 -27.19
N GLU A 528 16.54 18.63 -27.85
CA GLU A 528 17.78 19.07 -27.21
C GLU A 528 17.65 20.49 -26.61
N ALA A 529 16.99 21.40 -27.33
CA ALA A 529 16.80 22.78 -26.90
C ALA A 529 15.80 22.91 -25.75
N TYR A 530 14.74 22.09 -25.76
CA TYR A 530 13.69 22.10 -24.74
C TYR A 530 13.35 20.68 -24.28
N PRO A 531 14.16 20.07 -23.38
CA PRO A 531 13.97 18.68 -22.97
C PRO A 531 12.70 18.44 -22.15
N THR A 532 12.26 19.44 -21.40
CA THR A 532 11.05 19.38 -20.56
C THR A 532 9.96 20.29 -21.11
N TYR A 533 8.71 19.83 -21.00
CA TYR A 533 7.55 20.65 -21.35
C TYR A 533 7.16 21.58 -20.21
N SER A 534 6.82 22.81 -20.57
CA SER A 534 6.15 23.76 -19.67
C SER A 534 5.02 24.46 -20.42
N ARG A 535 3.90 24.67 -19.73
CA ARG A 535 2.74 25.39 -20.27
C ARG A 535 3.03 26.87 -20.51
N ASP A 536 4.06 27.41 -19.85
CA ASP A 536 4.50 28.81 -19.93
C ASP A 536 5.49 29.08 -21.07
N MET A 537 5.83 28.05 -21.87
CA MET A 537 6.67 28.21 -23.05
C MET A 537 5.98 29.12 -24.09
N THR A 538 6.78 29.92 -24.80
CA THR A 538 6.32 30.73 -25.94
C THR A 538 5.84 29.86 -27.10
N THR A 539 5.07 30.44 -28.02
CA THR A 539 4.54 29.71 -29.19
C THR A 539 5.67 29.13 -30.05
N GLU A 540 6.76 29.86 -30.23
CA GLU A 540 7.95 29.45 -30.97
C GLU A 540 8.64 28.27 -30.28
N GLN A 541 8.81 28.33 -28.96
CA GLN A 541 9.42 27.26 -28.16
C GLN A 541 8.57 25.97 -28.20
N LYS A 542 7.25 26.10 -28.07
CA LYS A 542 6.32 24.96 -28.17
C LYS A 542 6.39 24.30 -29.54
N LYS A 543 6.44 25.11 -30.61
CA LYS A 543 6.58 24.62 -31.98
C LYS A 543 7.91 23.89 -32.19
N GLU A 544 9.03 24.49 -31.76
CA GLU A 544 10.35 23.87 -31.89
C GLU A 544 10.44 22.56 -31.11
N ARG A 545 9.93 22.53 -29.88
CA ARG A 545 9.85 21.28 -29.10
C ARG A 545 9.03 20.24 -29.85
N TYR A 546 7.80 20.58 -30.27
CA TYR A 546 6.89 19.66 -30.95
C TYR A 546 7.52 19.02 -32.19
N GLU A 547 8.18 19.81 -33.03
CA GLU A 547 8.83 19.30 -34.25
C GLU A 547 9.96 18.32 -33.95
N ASN A 548 10.67 18.50 -32.84
CA ASN A 548 11.86 17.71 -32.45
C ASN A 548 11.60 16.65 -31.36
N THR A 549 10.34 16.45 -30.94
CA THR A 549 9.98 15.41 -29.96
C THR A 549 9.22 14.25 -30.60
N GLY A 550 9.39 13.07 -30.01
CA GLY A 550 8.70 11.84 -30.40
C GLY A 550 7.21 11.86 -30.05
N VAL A 551 6.46 10.94 -30.66
CA VAL A 551 4.99 10.92 -30.58
C VAL A 551 4.47 10.79 -29.14
N PHE A 552 5.08 9.93 -28.31
CA PHE A 552 4.64 9.75 -26.92
C PHE A 552 4.93 10.98 -26.07
N GLN A 553 6.05 11.67 -26.31
CA GLN A 553 6.34 12.94 -25.67
C GLN A 553 5.31 14.01 -26.05
N ARG A 554 4.96 14.12 -27.34
CA ARG A 554 3.90 15.03 -27.80
C ARG A 554 2.55 14.74 -27.15
N MET A 555 2.19 13.47 -27.00
CA MET A 555 0.96 13.07 -26.30
C MET A 555 1.00 13.44 -24.82
N ALA A 556 2.13 13.23 -24.15
CA ALA A 556 2.32 13.62 -22.76
C ALA A 556 2.19 15.14 -22.57
N ASP A 557 2.77 15.93 -23.47
CA ASP A 557 2.65 17.40 -23.49
C ASP A 557 1.17 17.83 -23.66
N ILE A 558 0.43 17.22 -24.58
CA ILE A 558 -1.02 17.47 -24.77
C ILE A 558 -1.79 17.13 -23.49
N PHE A 559 -1.47 16.00 -22.84
CA PHE A 559 -2.15 15.62 -21.61
C PHE A 559 -1.85 16.63 -20.50
N GLU A 560 -0.62 17.11 -20.38
CA GLU A 560 -0.28 18.17 -19.43
C GLU A 560 -1.12 19.43 -19.64
N ASP A 561 -1.35 19.86 -20.89
CA ASP A 561 -2.19 21.01 -21.20
C ASP A 561 -3.66 20.86 -20.75
N TYR A 562 -4.18 19.63 -20.77
CA TYR A 562 -5.60 19.37 -20.53
C TYR A 562 -5.90 18.99 -19.07
N ILE A 563 -5.03 18.25 -18.39
CA ILE A 563 -5.34 17.61 -17.10
C ILE A 563 -4.42 17.98 -15.93
N THR A 564 -3.43 18.85 -16.13
CA THR A 564 -2.56 19.24 -15.00
C THR A 564 -3.31 20.01 -13.92
N THR A 565 -3.03 19.69 -12.66
CA THR A 565 -3.52 20.45 -11.49
C THR A 565 -2.60 21.61 -11.14
N LYS A 566 -1.42 21.70 -11.77
CA LYS A 566 -0.46 22.78 -11.56
C LYS A 566 -0.92 24.03 -12.31
N ARG A 567 -0.88 25.17 -11.62
CA ARG A 567 -1.17 26.47 -12.22
C ARG A 567 0.02 26.91 -13.08
N ASN A 568 -0.28 27.48 -14.24
CA ASN A 568 0.70 28.15 -15.09
C ASN A 568 0.96 29.59 -14.58
N ALA A 569 1.78 30.38 -15.27
CA ALA A 569 2.08 31.76 -14.92
C ALA A 569 0.83 32.66 -14.84
N ASP A 570 -0.22 32.35 -15.62
CA ASP A 570 -1.51 33.06 -15.58
C ASP A 570 -2.46 32.57 -14.47
N GLY A 571 -2.00 31.66 -13.60
CA GLY A 571 -2.80 31.11 -12.51
C GLY A 571 -3.80 30.02 -12.92
N ARG A 572 -3.77 29.54 -14.17
CA ARG A 572 -4.73 28.56 -14.72
C ARG A 572 -4.21 27.12 -14.68
N LYS A 573 -5.05 26.18 -14.26
CA LYS A 573 -4.83 24.73 -14.36
C LYS A 573 -5.09 24.23 -15.79
N GLY A 574 -5.00 22.92 -16.01
CA GLY A 574 -5.28 22.29 -17.30
C GLY A 574 -6.70 22.56 -17.78
N ILE A 575 -6.92 22.55 -19.10
CA ILE A 575 -8.17 23.01 -19.74
C ILE A 575 -9.42 22.31 -19.18
N LEU A 576 -9.38 20.99 -18.96
CA LEU A 576 -10.52 20.25 -18.42
C LEU A 576 -10.69 20.45 -16.92
N ILE A 577 -9.59 20.69 -16.21
CA ILE A 577 -9.58 20.97 -14.77
C ILE A 577 -10.20 22.35 -14.50
N GLU A 578 -9.84 23.35 -15.30
CA GLU A 578 -10.49 24.68 -15.25
C GLU A 578 -11.98 24.60 -15.62
N LYS A 579 -12.34 23.69 -16.53
CA LYS A 579 -13.73 23.54 -16.96
C LYS A 579 -14.62 22.87 -15.91
N ALA A 580 -14.17 21.77 -15.30
CA ALA A 580 -15.03 20.90 -14.49
C ALA A 580 -14.43 20.50 -13.12
N GLY A 581 -13.16 20.80 -12.88
CA GLY A 581 -12.43 20.38 -11.69
C GLY A 581 -12.18 18.87 -11.61
N ILE A 582 -11.59 18.45 -10.50
CA ILE A 582 -11.50 17.04 -10.08
C ILE A 582 -11.88 16.93 -8.61
N GLU A 583 -12.37 15.76 -8.20
CA GLU A 583 -12.72 15.51 -6.80
C GLU A 583 -11.48 15.50 -5.90
N ASN A 584 -11.66 15.92 -4.64
CA ASN A 584 -10.60 16.01 -3.62
C ASN A 584 -9.43 16.95 -3.95
N ASP A 585 -9.59 17.87 -4.90
CA ASP A 585 -8.67 18.97 -5.20
C ASP A 585 -9.37 20.33 -5.02
N LEU A 586 -8.62 21.41 -4.85
CA LEU A 586 -9.17 22.77 -4.81
C LEU A 586 -9.99 23.12 -6.06
N SER A 587 -9.67 22.54 -7.22
CA SER A 587 -10.46 22.71 -8.44
C SER A 587 -11.87 22.12 -8.36
N ASN A 588 -12.20 21.31 -7.35
CA ASN A 588 -13.55 20.78 -7.18
C ASN A 588 -14.60 21.90 -7.09
N THR A 589 -14.24 22.98 -6.41
CA THR A 589 -15.08 24.20 -6.24
C THR A 589 -14.56 25.38 -7.03
N GLU A 590 -13.28 25.39 -7.43
CA GLU A 590 -12.69 26.45 -8.27
C GLU A 590 -12.69 26.03 -9.75
N ASN A 591 -13.84 26.06 -10.42
CA ASN A 591 -13.98 25.78 -11.86
C ASN A 591 -15.23 26.43 -12.48
N LEU A 592 -15.21 26.59 -13.81
CA LEU A 592 -16.26 27.29 -14.56
C LEU A 592 -17.66 26.67 -14.42
N LEU A 593 -17.76 25.33 -14.36
CA LEU A 593 -19.07 24.68 -14.20
C LEU A 593 -19.58 24.75 -12.75
N TYR A 594 -18.69 24.84 -11.76
CA TYR A 594 -19.08 25.07 -10.38
C TYR A 594 -19.60 26.49 -10.18
N GLU A 595 -18.94 27.50 -10.76
CA GLU A 595 -19.45 28.88 -10.76
C GLU A 595 -20.84 28.97 -11.41
N GLU A 596 -21.07 28.24 -12.52
CA GLU A 596 -22.38 28.15 -13.15
C GLU A 596 -23.43 27.47 -12.24
N LEU A 597 -23.03 26.44 -11.49
CA LEU A 597 -23.90 25.78 -10.50
C LEU A 597 -24.27 26.73 -9.35
N GLU A 598 -23.34 27.56 -8.88
CA GLU A 598 -23.61 28.58 -7.86
C GLU A 598 -24.61 29.63 -8.36
N ASP A 599 -24.48 30.15 -9.59
CA ASP A 599 -25.48 31.07 -10.18
C ASP A 599 -26.88 30.45 -10.20
N TYR A 600 -26.98 29.17 -10.60
CA TYR A 600 -28.27 28.46 -10.58
C TYR A 600 -28.79 28.29 -9.15
N ASP A 601 -27.94 27.98 -8.16
CA ASP A 601 -28.32 27.85 -6.77
C ASP A 601 -28.84 29.18 -6.19
N GLU A 602 -28.19 30.30 -6.50
CA GLU A 602 -28.65 31.64 -6.10
C GLU A 602 -30.01 31.99 -6.72
N ARG A 603 -30.18 31.73 -8.03
CA ARG A 603 -31.44 32.00 -8.74
C ARG A 603 -32.59 31.11 -8.25
N ILE A 604 -32.29 29.87 -7.89
CA ILE A 604 -33.25 28.95 -7.27
C ILE A 604 -33.66 29.51 -5.90
N ALA A 605 -32.71 29.99 -5.08
CA ALA A 605 -33.00 30.57 -3.77
C ALA A 605 -33.88 31.83 -3.88
N ASP A 606 -33.59 32.76 -4.79
CA ASP A 606 -34.42 33.95 -5.04
C ASP A 606 -35.83 33.57 -5.54
N MET A 607 -35.94 32.58 -6.42
CA MET A 607 -37.24 32.08 -6.90
C MET A 607 -38.06 31.46 -5.76
N ILE A 608 -37.43 30.67 -4.87
CA ILE A 608 -38.09 30.12 -3.70
C ILE A 608 -38.64 31.24 -2.80
N GLN A 609 -37.85 32.29 -2.55
CA GLN A 609 -38.29 33.44 -1.77
C GLN A 609 -39.47 34.18 -2.42
N LYS A 610 -39.46 34.33 -3.74
CA LYS A 610 -40.59 34.90 -4.50
C LYS A 610 -41.85 34.04 -4.37
N LEU A 611 -41.72 32.72 -4.43
CA LEU A 611 -42.83 31.79 -4.27
C LEU A 611 -43.43 31.83 -2.86
N ILE A 612 -42.59 31.87 -1.83
CA ILE A 612 -43.04 32.01 -0.44
C ILE A 612 -43.87 33.30 -0.26
N ARG A 613 -43.39 34.44 -0.75
CA ARG A 613 -44.15 35.71 -0.67
C ARG A 613 -45.48 35.64 -1.43
N LYS A 614 -45.52 34.90 -2.54
CA LYS A 614 -46.72 34.74 -3.36
C LYS A 614 -47.75 33.84 -2.68
N GLU A 615 -47.30 32.74 -2.09
CA GLU A 615 -48.09 31.85 -1.25
C GLU A 615 -48.70 32.61 -0.06
N GLU A 616 -47.90 33.37 0.68
CA GLU A 616 -48.39 34.23 1.77
C GLU A 616 -49.46 35.22 1.30
N ASN A 617 -49.31 35.81 0.11
CA ASN A 617 -50.29 36.72 -0.46
C ASN A 617 -51.61 35.99 -0.81
N TYR A 618 -51.53 34.77 -1.35
CA TYR A 618 -52.73 33.94 -1.55
C TYR A 618 -53.44 33.65 -0.23
N TYR A 619 -52.71 33.21 0.80
CA TYR A 619 -53.30 33.00 2.14
C TYR A 619 -53.91 34.28 2.71
N LYS A 620 -53.27 35.45 2.55
CA LYS A 620 -53.84 36.75 2.97
C LYS A 620 -55.14 37.07 2.24
N LYS A 621 -55.22 36.80 0.94
CA LYS A 621 -56.44 37.00 0.15
C LYS A 621 -57.55 36.06 0.58
N PHE A 622 -57.26 34.78 0.83
CA PHE A 622 -58.24 33.81 1.33
C PHE A 622 -58.70 34.15 2.74
N SER A 623 -57.82 34.55 3.64
CA SER A 623 -58.19 34.99 4.99
C SER A 623 -59.12 36.22 4.96
N ASN A 624 -58.85 37.18 4.08
CA ASN A 624 -59.74 38.34 3.86
C ASN A 624 -61.09 37.93 3.27
N LEU A 625 -61.11 37.00 2.31
CA LEU A 625 -62.34 36.45 1.74
C LEU A 625 -63.17 35.74 2.81
N GLU A 626 -62.57 34.90 3.65
CA GLU A 626 -63.25 34.22 4.76
C GLU A 626 -63.84 35.22 5.75
N LYS A 627 -63.11 36.30 6.06
CA LYS A 627 -63.61 37.37 6.92
C LYS A 627 -64.84 38.05 6.32
N ILE A 628 -64.83 38.34 5.02
CA ILE A 628 -65.97 38.95 4.31
C ILE A 628 -67.15 37.96 4.25
N LEU A 629 -66.91 36.69 3.93
CA LEU A 629 -67.95 35.65 3.90
C LEU A 629 -68.58 35.42 5.27
N ASN A 630 -67.80 35.43 6.34
CA ASN A 630 -68.33 35.31 7.70
C ASN A 630 -69.19 36.53 8.06
N GLN A 631 -68.75 37.75 7.71
CA GLN A 631 -69.56 38.96 7.86
C GLN A 631 -70.86 38.91 7.05
N MET A 632 -70.81 38.42 5.80
CA MET A 632 -72.00 38.22 4.96
C MET A 632 -72.94 37.16 5.52
N ASN A 633 -72.42 36.04 6.04
CA ASN A 633 -73.22 35.00 6.69
C ASN A 633 -73.86 35.50 7.97
N GLN A 634 -73.15 36.31 8.77
CA GLN A 634 -73.72 36.98 9.95
C GLN A 634 -74.83 37.98 9.56
N GLN A 635 -74.64 38.77 8.49
CA GLN A 635 -75.67 39.66 7.96
C GLN A 635 -76.88 38.91 7.39
N SER A 636 -76.65 37.80 6.69
CA SER A 636 -77.71 36.93 6.15
C SER A 636 -78.49 36.24 7.26
N ALA A 637 -77.81 35.71 8.29
CA ALA A 637 -78.46 35.13 9.47
C ALA A 637 -79.26 36.20 10.25
N TRP A 638 -78.72 37.42 10.37
CA TRP A 638 -79.43 38.56 10.94
C TRP A 638 -80.69 38.90 10.13
N LEU A 639 -80.60 38.99 8.79
CA LEU A 639 -81.75 39.21 7.91
C LEU A 639 -82.78 38.07 8.01
N LEU A 640 -82.36 36.81 8.00
CA LEU A 640 -83.23 35.65 8.15
C LEU A 640 -83.92 35.62 9.51
N SER A 641 -83.26 36.04 10.59
CA SER A 641 -83.88 36.19 11.91
C SER A 641 -84.95 37.28 11.94
N GLN A 642 -84.82 38.29 11.08
CA GLN A 642 -85.78 39.38 10.92
C GLN A 642 -87.00 38.98 10.08
N PHE A 643 -86.87 37.98 9.19
CA PHE A 643 -87.95 37.47 8.33
C PHE A 643 -88.60 36.16 8.83
N GLY A 644 -87.94 35.41 9.73
CA GLY A 644 -88.40 34.12 10.27
C GLY A 644 -89.04 34.18 11.65
N GLY A 645 -89.18 35.36 12.24
CA GLY A 645 -89.91 35.58 13.48
C GLY A 645 -91.36 36.02 13.22
N ASN A 646 -92.25 35.08 12.90
CA ASN A 646 -93.70 35.14 13.10
C ASN A 646 -94.29 33.73 13.12
#